data_AF-A0A094BP78-F1
#
_entry.id   AF-A0A094BP78-F1
#
_cell.length_a   1.000
_cell.length_b   1.000
_cell.length_c   1.000
_cell.angle_alpha   90.00
_cell.angle_beta   90.00
_cell.angle_gamma   90.00
#
_symmetry.space_group_name_H-M   'P 1'
#
loop_
_entity.id
_entity.type
_entity.pdbx_description
1 polymer ?
#
loop_
_entity_poly.entity_id
_entity_poly.type
_entity_poly.pdbx_seq_one_letter_code
_entity_poly.pdbx_strand_id
1 'polypeptide(L)'
;MAPTATLPKDVRPVIISGPSGVGKGTLYKMLQDAHPNVFETSISHTTRGPRPGEAHAKDYYFVKMEEFEDLISKEGFVEHAKFGSNRYGTSREMIERLTKEGKVVILDIEMEGVKQIKNTTLDARYVFIAPPNFEALEARLRGRGTEKEESIQQRLAQAKAELEYSKVEGVHDKIIVNDDKQKAFEELNEFVFGKQPIQRDVVTEALDGKDIFLQAATSFGKSLCYQLPAVIDHGITIVISPLLSLMSNQVEALTAAGINAAAINSTTKQSEKQQILRDLATGHPLTRLLYITPESCALDYIRRHLTLVYEQKELARIAVDEAHCISEWGHDFRPAFKELRWFRESFPDVPVMCLTATATTSVRQDVIRILGLNEERMKIFTMTTSRENLHYEVRFKTDEEDPFEDFLRWLEKVYVRRRENKERSAELQARGERIDNVPGIIYALMRSECESIAARLRSHDIGARPYHAGLSTQERNETLTKWVNNEPGYDVIVATTAFGMGIDKENVRFVVHWQLPKSFEGYYQEAGRAGRDGKASACIMYYSREDRDRAINNIARDHARDRNNKNKQNYEARMKSLQYLAEYCEDTNMCRHQLICRYFGESAIPVCKWACDWHKDSKTLKKAKRDGLASEEWVSTQRDMGAFNDGWDDEYDC
;
A
#
# COMPACT_ATOMS: atom_id res chain seq x y z
N MET A 1 13.98 19.36 -14.83
CA MET A 1 13.57 20.17 -13.65
C MET A 1 14.49 19.82 -12.49
N ALA A 2 14.89 20.78 -11.65
CA ALA A 2 15.57 20.45 -10.39
C ALA A 2 14.64 19.53 -9.58
N PRO A 3 15.14 18.46 -8.93
CA PRO A 3 14.30 17.60 -8.11
C PRO A 3 13.64 18.47 -7.03
N THR A 4 12.31 18.57 -7.07
CA THR A 4 11.51 19.23 -6.04
C THR A 4 11.85 18.62 -4.69
N ALA A 5 12.43 19.46 -3.82
CA ALA A 5 12.97 19.08 -2.52
C ALA A 5 11.93 18.30 -1.72
N THR A 6 12.23 17.03 -1.46
CA THR A 6 11.47 16.22 -0.52
C THR A 6 11.73 16.81 0.86
N LEU A 7 10.69 17.18 1.60
CA LEU A 7 10.84 17.64 2.98
C LEU A 7 10.96 16.41 3.90
N PRO A 8 11.85 16.43 4.91
CA PRO A 8 12.01 15.31 5.83
C PRO A 8 10.77 15.14 6.72
N LYS A 9 10.54 13.91 7.21
CA LYS A 9 9.40 13.56 8.08
C LYS A 9 9.27 14.46 9.32
N ASP A 10 10.42 14.90 9.81
CA ASP A 10 10.56 15.84 10.92
C ASP A 10 11.90 16.59 10.78
N VAL A 11 12.05 17.65 11.57
CA VAL A 11 13.26 18.49 11.62
C VAL A 11 14.22 18.08 12.75
N ARG A 12 14.06 16.89 13.33
CA ARG A 12 14.93 16.44 14.42
C ARG A 12 16.37 16.28 13.92
N PRO A 13 17.38 16.69 14.71
CA PRO A 13 18.77 16.51 14.33
C PRO A 13 19.10 15.05 14.00
N VAL A 14 20.06 14.85 13.09
CA VAL A 14 20.56 13.53 12.71
C VAL A 14 21.99 13.41 13.21
N ILE A 15 22.18 12.52 14.19
CA ILE A 15 23.48 12.19 14.76
C ILE A 15 24.05 11.04 13.93
N ILE A 16 25.14 11.33 13.22
CA ILE A 16 25.89 10.36 12.43
C ILE A 16 27.16 10.04 13.20
N SER A 17 27.31 8.78 13.59
CA SER A 17 28.46 8.29 14.34
C SER A 17 29.04 7.04 13.69
N GLY A 18 30.27 6.67 14.06
CA GLY A 18 30.95 5.50 13.53
C GLY A 18 32.47 5.68 13.46
N PRO A 19 33.22 4.60 13.20
CA PRO A 19 34.67 4.63 13.26
C PRO A 19 35.31 5.64 12.32
N SER A 20 36.48 6.14 12.70
CA SER A 20 37.30 6.97 11.81
C SER A 20 37.64 6.20 10.53
N GLY A 21 37.46 6.83 9.36
CA GLY A 21 37.72 6.19 8.06
C GLY A 21 36.54 5.42 7.45
N VAL A 22 35.40 5.33 8.12
CA VAL A 22 34.23 4.58 7.61
C VAL A 22 33.46 5.30 6.49
N GLY A 23 33.66 6.60 6.30
CA GLY A 23 33.04 7.38 5.23
C GLY A 23 31.87 8.28 5.63
N LYS A 24 31.67 8.58 6.92
CA LYS A 24 30.62 9.50 7.43
C LYS A 24 30.59 10.83 6.66
N GLY A 25 31.76 11.48 6.58
CA GLY A 25 32.04 12.69 5.80
C GLY A 25 31.47 12.70 4.39
N THR A 26 31.63 11.57 3.70
CA THR A 26 31.18 11.41 2.32
C THR A 26 29.66 11.29 2.25
N LEU A 27 29.07 10.49 3.14
CA LEU A 27 27.62 10.20 3.12
C LEU A 27 26.79 11.44 3.48
N TYR A 28 27.15 12.21 4.49
CA TYR A 28 26.37 13.41 4.83
C TYR A 28 26.56 14.55 3.83
N LYS A 29 27.73 14.64 3.16
CA LYS A 29 27.91 15.56 2.03
C LYS A 29 27.00 15.19 0.87
N MET A 30 26.94 13.90 0.51
CA MET A 30 25.98 13.43 -0.50
C MET A 30 24.53 13.77 -0.12
N LEU A 31 24.19 13.71 1.17
CA LEU A 31 22.88 14.10 1.70
C LEU A 31 22.60 15.61 1.55
N GLN A 32 23.59 16.46 1.83
CA GLN A 32 23.51 17.90 1.62
C GLN A 32 23.39 18.26 0.13
N ASP A 33 24.18 17.61 -0.73
CA ASP A 33 24.21 17.86 -2.17
C ASP A 33 22.90 17.42 -2.85
N ALA A 34 22.32 16.31 -2.40
CA ALA A 34 21.05 15.80 -2.93
C ALA A 34 19.83 16.64 -2.50
N HIS A 35 19.91 17.31 -1.34
CA HIS A 35 18.81 18.10 -0.77
C HIS A 35 19.28 19.49 -0.35
N PRO A 36 19.64 20.34 -1.33
CA PRO A 36 20.09 21.69 -1.05
C PRO A 36 18.98 22.45 -0.30
N ASN A 37 19.37 23.15 0.77
CA ASN A 37 18.50 23.89 1.70
C ASN A 37 17.76 23.08 2.77
N VAL A 38 17.88 21.75 2.85
CA VAL A 38 17.26 20.95 3.93
C VAL A 38 18.20 20.79 5.12
N PHE A 39 19.48 20.52 4.85
CA PHE A 39 20.47 20.15 5.86
C PHE A 39 21.46 21.27 6.15
N GLU A 40 21.86 21.39 7.41
CA GLU A 40 22.96 22.25 7.86
C GLU A 40 23.85 21.46 8.83
N THR A 41 25.17 21.59 8.73
CA THR A 41 26.10 20.96 9.69
C THR A 41 26.31 21.87 10.90
N SER A 42 26.38 21.30 12.10
CA SER A 42 26.76 22.08 13.28
C SER A 42 28.21 22.54 13.18
N ILE A 43 28.46 23.82 13.48
CA ILE A 43 29.81 24.37 13.61
C ILE A 43 30.20 24.28 15.09
N SER A 44 31.16 23.41 15.40
CA SER A 44 31.59 23.18 16.78
C SER A 44 32.47 24.33 17.30
N HIS A 45 32.47 24.52 18.61
CA HIS A 45 33.40 25.42 19.31
C HIS A 45 34.71 24.70 19.57
N THR A 46 35.83 25.42 19.53
CA THR A 46 37.13 24.87 19.93
C THR A 46 38.01 25.91 20.61
N THR A 47 38.86 25.45 21.53
CA THR A 47 39.89 26.28 22.19
C THR A 47 41.21 26.34 21.44
N ARG A 48 41.31 25.61 20.32
CA ARG A 48 42.48 25.64 19.43
C ARG A 48 42.50 26.94 18.62
N GLY A 49 43.68 27.47 18.28
CA GLY A 49 43.78 28.55 17.29
C GLY A 49 43.49 28.09 15.84
N PRO A 50 43.00 28.96 14.95
CA PRO A 50 42.73 28.62 13.54
C PRO A 50 44.00 28.18 12.79
N ARG A 51 43.87 27.16 11.94
CA ARG A 51 44.91 26.73 10.98
C ARG A 51 44.81 27.53 9.68
N PRO A 52 45.86 27.54 8.84
CA PRO A 52 45.80 28.16 7.52
C PRO A 52 44.62 27.62 6.70
N GLY A 53 43.71 28.51 6.29
CA GLY A 53 42.51 28.17 5.52
C GLY A 53 41.23 27.99 6.34
N GLU A 54 41.31 27.96 7.68
CA GLU A 54 40.13 27.90 8.55
C GLU A 54 39.63 29.31 8.90
N ALA A 55 38.32 29.49 8.93
CA ALA A 55 37.65 30.73 9.28
C ALA A 55 36.71 30.55 10.49
N HIS A 56 36.69 31.57 11.36
CA HIS A 56 35.79 31.63 12.51
C HIS A 56 34.33 31.66 12.04
N ALA A 57 33.44 30.95 12.76
CA ALA A 57 32.02 30.80 12.45
C ALA A 57 31.72 30.14 11.08
N LYS A 58 32.72 29.50 10.48
CA LYS A 58 32.58 28.67 9.28
C LYS A 58 33.08 27.25 9.53
N ASP A 59 34.32 27.13 10.00
CA ASP A 59 34.92 25.83 10.31
C ASP A 59 34.76 25.51 11.80
N TYR A 60 35.05 26.49 12.65
CA TYR A 60 34.84 26.41 14.10
C TYR A 60 34.51 27.79 14.70
N TYR A 61 33.85 27.78 15.86
CA TYR A 61 33.90 28.92 16.78
C TYR A 61 35.16 28.81 17.62
N PHE A 62 36.19 29.56 17.24
CA PHE A 62 37.45 29.65 17.98
C PHE A 62 37.27 30.54 19.21
N VAL A 63 37.22 29.94 20.40
CA VAL A 63 36.97 30.61 21.69
C VAL A 63 38.13 30.42 22.65
N LYS A 64 38.25 31.27 23.66
CA LYS A 64 39.27 31.07 24.71
C LYS A 64 38.86 29.94 25.64
N MET A 65 39.84 29.34 26.34
CA MET A 65 39.56 28.26 27.30
C MET A 65 38.57 28.70 28.40
N GLU A 66 38.70 29.92 28.92
CA GLU A 66 37.81 30.50 29.94
C GLU A 66 36.36 30.59 29.44
N GLU A 67 36.16 31.05 28.21
CA GLU A 67 34.85 31.15 27.56
C GLU A 67 34.25 29.76 27.30
N PHE A 68 35.06 28.78 26.91
CA PHE A 68 34.62 27.41 26.72
C PHE A 68 34.14 26.78 28.04
N GLU A 69 34.86 26.99 29.15
CA GLU A 69 34.45 26.49 30.48
C GLU A 69 33.18 27.20 30.98
N ASP A 70 33.01 28.50 30.69
CA ASP A 70 31.76 29.23 30.99
C ASP A 70 30.58 28.61 30.23
N LEU A 71 30.74 28.29 28.94
CA LEU A 71 29.71 27.62 28.14
C LEU A 71 29.36 26.23 28.69
N ILE A 72 30.34 25.46 29.20
CA ILE A 72 30.07 24.19 29.89
C ILE A 72 29.23 24.44 31.14
N SER A 73 29.60 25.42 31.98
CA SER A 73 28.90 25.70 33.24
C SER A 73 27.44 26.13 33.07
N LYS A 74 27.10 26.66 31.88
CA LYS A 74 25.76 27.08 31.48
C LYS A 74 25.01 26.02 30.66
N GLU A 75 25.52 24.79 30.58
CA GLU A 75 24.96 23.71 29.76
C GLU A 75 24.80 24.08 28.27
N GLY A 76 25.67 24.97 27.77
CA GLY A 76 25.62 25.50 26.40
C GLY A 76 26.00 24.49 25.31
N PHE A 77 26.54 23.33 25.67
CA PHE A 77 26.92 22.27 24.75
C PHE A 77 26.03 21.02 24.92
N VAL A 78 25.70 20.36 23.81
CA VAL A 78 25.02 19.04 23.81
C VAL A 78 26.01 17.90 24.04
N GLU A 79 27.26 18.10 23.62
CA GLU A 79 28.41 17.27 23.96
C GLU A 79 29.67 18.13 23.96
N HIS A 80 30.66 17.70 24.74
CA HIS A 80 32.00 18.24 24.64
C HIS A 80 33.07 17.18 24.89
N ALA A 81 34.23 17.36 24.27
CA ALA A 81 35.38 16.48 24.40
C ALA A 81 36.69 17.27 24.55
N LYS A 82 37.69 16.62 25.16
CA LYS A 82 39.06 17.14 25.25
C LYS A 82 39.96 16.29 24.37
N PHE A 83 40.69 16.93 23.46
CA PHE A 83 41.67 16.27 22.60
C PHE A 83 43.03 16.98 22.73
N GLY A 84 44.00 16.29 23.33
CA GLY A 84 45.27 16.89 23.72
C GLY A 84 45.07 18.01 24.75
N SER A 85 45.58 19.21 24.44
CA SER A 85 45.39 20.42 25.26
C SER A 85 44.12 21.21 24.91
N ASN A 86 43.44 20.88 23.82
CA ASN A 86 42.30 21.63 23.31
C ASN A 86 40.97 20.97 23.66
N ARG A 87 39.90 21.75 23.69
CA ARG A 87 38.52 21.28 23.87
C ARG A 87 37.70 21.55 22.62
N TYR A 88 36.66 20.74 22.44
CA TYR A 88 35.70 20.80 21.36
C TYR A 88 34.30 20.59 21.92
N GLY A 89 33.31 21.31 21.41
CA GLY A 89 31.94 21.16 21.88
C GLY A 89 30.91 21.66 20.89
N THR A 90 29.76 20.99 20.88
CA THR A 90 28.67 21.27 19.93
C THR A 90 27.59 22.11 20.59
N SER A 91 27.34 23.31 20.06
CA SER A 91 26.45 24.31 20.65
C SER A 91 24.98 23.87 20.60
N ARG A 92 24.32 23.90 21.76
CA ARG A 92 22.88 23.64 21.89
C ARG A 92 22.05 24.74 21.23
N GLU A 93 22.39 26.00 21.49
CA GLU A 93 21.69 27.17 20.94
C GLU A 93 21.68 27.16 19.40
N MET A 94 22.80 26.77 18.78
CA MET A 94 22.89 26.65 17.32
C MET A 94 21.93 25.61 16.77
N ILE A 95 21.85 24.44 17.42
CA ILE A 95 20.94 23.36 17.00
C ILE A 95 19.49 23.87 17.08
N GLU A 96 19.11 24.45 18.22
CA GLU A 96 17.75 24.97 18.44
C GLU A 96 17.37 26.06 17.44
N ARG A 97 18.29 26.98 17.14
CA ARG A 97 18.06 28.05 16.14
C ARG A 97 17.84 27.46 14.75
N LEU A 98 18.72 26.58 14.28
CA LEU A 98 18.61 25.98 12.95
C LEU A 98 17.36 25.10 12.81
N THR A 99 17.00 24.36 13.86
CA THR A 99 15.75 23.59 13.88
C THR A 99 14.52 24.50 13.82
N LYS A 100 14.52 25.67 14.49
CA LYS A 100 13.45 26.68 14.37
C LYS A 100 13.36 27.29 12.96
N GLU A 101 14.48 27.36 12.24
CA GLU A 101 14.53 27.77 10.82
C GLU A 101 14.09 26.65 9.85
N GLY A 102 13.66 25.49 10.38
CA GLY A 102 13.18 24.35 9.59
C GLY A 102 14.28 23.50 8.99
N LYS A 103 15.54 23.66 9.43
CA LYS A 103 16.69 22.86 8.97
C LYS A 103 16.83 21.58 9.80
N VAL A 104 17.23 20.49 9.14
CA VAL A 104 17.74 19.30 9.82
C VAL A 104 19.22 19.47 10.10
N VAL A 105 19.60 19.52 11.37
CA VAL A 105 21.00 19.68 11.77
C VAL A 105 21.70 18.32 11.73
N ILE A 106 22.78 18.23 10.97
CA ILE A 106 23.65 17.05 10.93
C ILE A 106 24.76 17.21 11.97
N LEU A 107 24.84 16.25 12.88
CA LEU A 107 25.83 16.18 13.94
C LEU A 107 26.76 14.98 13.68
N ASP A 108 28.00 15.25 13.23
CA ASP A 108 29.05 14.21 13.12
C ASP A 108 29.73 14.06 14.49
N ILE A 109 29.26 13.09 15.27
CA ILE A 109 29.62 12.94 16.69
C ILE A 109 30.31 11.60 16.92
N GLU A 110 31.42 11.63 17.65
CA GLU A 110 32.12 10.43 18.11
C GLU A 110 31.32 9.69 19.18
N MET A 111 31.63 8.41 19.41
CA MET A 111 30.81 7.57 20.28
C MET A 111 30.67 8.06 21.72
N GLU A 112 31.69 8.73 22.27
CA GLU A 112 31.60 9.30 23.61
C GLU A 112 30.64 10.50 23.68
N GLY A 113 30.55 11.28 22.60
CA GLY A 113 29.56 12.36 22.49
C GLY A 113 28.13 11.81 22.37
N VAL A 114 27.92 10.68 21.68
CA VAL A 114 26.59 10.03 21.62
C VAL A 114 26.11 9.65 23.03
N LYS A 115 27.00 9.13 23.89
CA LYS A 115 26.66 8.81 25.29
C LYS A 115 26.26 10.05 26.07
N GLN A 116 26.98 11.17 25.89
CA GLN A 116 26.62 12.44 26.53
C GLN A 116 25.25 12.91 26.05
N ILE A 117 25.00 12.94 24.74
CA ILE A 117 23.75 13.42 24.16
C ILE A 117 22.56 12.57 24.61
N LYS A 118 22.70 11.25 24.72
CA LYS A 118 21.63 10.35 25.23
C LYS A 118 21.21 10.66 26.67
N ASN A 119 22.06 11.33 27.45
CA ASN A 119 21.74 11.81 28.80
C ASN A 119 21.15 13.23 28.80
N THR A 120 20.89 13.81 27.63
CA THR A 120 20.27 15.12 27.47
C THR A 120 18.82 14.99 26.99
N THR A 121 18.11 16.11 26.96
CA THR A 121 16.74 16.22 26.42
C THR A 121 16.67 16.33 24.89
N LEU A 122 17.80 16.24 24.19
CA LEU A 122 17.82 16.40 22.73
C LEU A 122 17.16 15.19 22.04
N ASP A 123 15.96 15.40 21.49
CA ASP A 123 15.30 14.42 20.63
C ASP A 123 15.93 14.43 19.24
N ALA A 124 16.79 13.44 19.00
CA ALA A 124 17.56 13.29 17.77
C ALA A 124 17.42 11.88 17.21
N ARG A 125 17.72 11.74 15.91
CA ARG A 125 17.80 10.46 15.21
C ARG A 125 19.24 9.98 15.19
N TYR A 126 19.49 8.75 15.59
CA TYR A 126 20.82 8.18 15.78
C TYR A 126 21.13 7.13 14.72
N VAL A 127 22.11 7.42 13.87
CA VAL A 127 22.59 6.47 12.86
C VAL A 127 24.07 6.15 13.07
N PHE A 128 24.40 4.86 12.99
CA PHE A 128 25.77 4.37 13.02
C PHE A 128 26.21 3.91 11.64
N ILE A 129 27.34 4.42 11.16
CA ILE A 129 27.95 3.96 9.90
C ILE A 129 29.02 2.93 10.23
N ALA A 130 28.78 1.68 9.83
CA ALA A 130 29.67 0.55 10.04
C ALA A 130 30.52 0.25 8.79
N PRO A 131 31.77 -0.20 8.94
CA PRO A 131 32.53 -0.76 7.83
C PRO A 131 31.97 -2.14 7.44
N PRO A 132 32.18 -2.62 6.20
CA PRO A 132 31.76 -3.96 5.79
C PRO A 132 32.42 -5.06 6.61
N ASN A 133 33.70 -4.87 6.93
CA ASN A 133 34.48 -5.70 7.82
C ASN A 133 35.66 -4.90 8.37
N PHE A 134 36.36 -5.47 9.36
CA PHE A 134 37.45 -4.79 10.05
C PHE A 134 38.68 -4.60 9.15
N GLU A 135 38.96 -5.55 8.26
CA GLU A 135 40.07 -5.51 7.30
C GLU A 135 39.93 -4.35 6.32
N ALA A 136 38.71 -4.10 5.81
CA ALA A 136 38.41 -2.97 4.95
C ALA A 136 38.59 -1.64 5.68
N LEU A 137 38.25 -1.57 6.97
CA LEU A 137 38.49 -0.37 7.79
C LEU A 137 39.99 -0.12 7.95
N GLU A 138 40.76 -1.17 8.25
CA GLU A 138 42.22 -1.08 8.38
C GLU A 138 42.88 -0.65 7.08
N ALA A 139 42.50 -1.24 5.93
CA ALA A 139 42.99 -0.84 4.62
C ALA A 139 42.70 0.64 4.32
N ARG A 140 41.50 1.14 4.66
CA ARG A 140 41.12 2.55 4.51
C ARG A 140 41.95 3.49 5.40
N LEU A 141 42.26 3.07 6.63
CA LEU A 141 43.09 3.86 7.54
C LEU A 141 44.55 3.91 7.07
N ARG A 142 45.13 2.77 6.68
CA ARG A 142 46.50 2.67 6.16
C ARG A 142 46.69 3.39 4.84
N GLY A 143 45.69 3.34 3.95
CA GLY A 143 45.73 3.98 2.63
C GLY A 143 45.85 5.50 2.64
N ARG A 144 45.65 6.17 3.79
CA ARG A 144 45.82 7.64 3.91
C ARG A 144 47.29 8.08 3.88
N GLY A 145 48.23 7.21 4.20
CA GLY A 145 49.69 7.47 4.09
C GLY A 145 50.26 8.56 5.00
N THR A 146 49.46 9.18 5.88
CA THR A 146 49.84 10.34 6.70
C THR A 146 50.09 10.02 8.17
N GLU A 147 49.90 8.78 8.61
CA GLU A 147 49.83 8.42 10.04
C GLU A 147 50.89 7.38 10.42
N LYS A 148 51.42 7.49 11.65
CA LYS A 148 52.35 6.51 12.22
C LYS A 148 51.62 5.22 12.60
N GLU A 149 52.32 4.09 12.55
CA GLU A 149 51.76 2.76 12.86
C GLU A 149 51.08 2.71 14.25
N GLU A 150 51.69 3.31 15.27
CA GLU A 150 51.13 3.39 16.62
C GLU A 150 49.76 4.11 16.66
N SER A 151 49.58 5.16 15.85
CA SER A 151 48.32 5.89 15.75
C SER A 151 47.24 5.07 15.03
N ILE A 152 47.63 4.24 14.08
CA ILE A 152 46.70 3.36 13.35
C ILE A 152 46.19 2.27 14.30
N GLN A 153 47.08 1.66 15.08
CA GLN A 153 46.70 0.63 16.06
C GLN A 153 45.75 1.18 17.14
N GLN A 154 45.99 2.40 17.64
CA GLN A 154 45.07 3.04 18.60
C GLN A 154 43.67 3.26 18.02
N ARG A 155 43.58 3.71 16.76
CA ARG A 155 42.28 3.90 16.09
C ARG A 155 41.55 2.61 15.80
N LEU A 156 42.27 1.53 15.48
CA LEU A 156 41.68 0.21 15.31
C LEU A 156 41.11 -0.32 16.63
N ALA A 157 41.85 -0.17 17.73
CA ALA A 157 41.36 -0.53 19.06
C ALA A 157 40.09 0.25 19.44
N GLN A 158 40.09 1.56 19.19
CA GLN A 158 38.92 2.41 19.40
C GLN A 158 37.73 1.99 18.52
N ALA A 159 37.95 1.77 17.22
CA ALA A 159 36.92 1.34 16.28
C ALA A 159 36.22 0.03 16.71
N LYS A 160 36.98 -0.91 17.31
CA LYS A 160 36.42 -2.14 17.85
C LYS A 160 35.45 -1.87 19.02
N ALA A 161 35.82 -0.99 19.94
CA ALA A 161 34.95 -0.60 21.06
C ALA A 161 33.70 0.13 20.58
N GLU A 162 33.83 1.01 19.59
CA GLU A 162 32.70 1.72 18.98
C GLU A 162 31.70 0.78 18.30
N LEU A 163 32.22 -0.22 17.56
CA LEU A 163 31.39 -1.23 16.91
C LEU A 163 30.61 -2.09 17.91
N GLU A 164 31.23 -2.50 19.00
CA GLU A 164 30.53 -3.26 20.05
C GLU A 164 29.45 -2.42 20.73
N TYR A 165 29.74 -1.15 21.03
CA TYR A 165 28.76 -0.27 21.64
C TYR A 165 27.59 0.07 20.71
N SER A 166 27.83 0.16 19.39
CA SER A 166 26.75 0.39 18.41
C SER A 166 25.69 -0.72 18.37
N LYS A 167 26.03 -1.93 18.84
CA LYS A 167 25.12 -3.08 18.90
C LYS A 167 24.24 -3.10 20.15
N VAL A 168 24.47 -2.19 21.10
CA VAL A 168 23.66 -2.08 22.32
C VAL A 168 22.27 -1.55 21.94
N GLU A 169 21.24 -2.25 22.36
CA GLU A 169 19.85 -1.91 22.05
C GLU A 169 19.50 -0.49 22.54
N GLY A 170 18.87 0.32 21.68
CA GLY A 170 18.46 1.69 21.98
C GLY A 170 19.55 2.77 21.83
N VAL A 171 20.80 2.40 21.52
CA VAL A 171 21.87 3.39 21.25
C VAL A 171 21.66 4.06 19.90
N HIS A 172 21.49 3.27 18.84
CA HIS A 172 21.24 3.76 17.48
C HIS A 172 19.89 3.26 16.97
N ASP A 173 19.18 4.13 16.25
CA ASP A 173 17.92 3.77 15.60
C ASP A 173 18.18 2.93 14.33
N LYS A 174 19.36 3.11 13.72
CA LYS A 174 19.77 2.40 12.50
C LYS A 174 21.29 2.22 12.44
N ILE A 175 21.72 1.04 12.00
CA ILE A 175 23.09 0.75 11.59
C ILE A 175 23.10 0.62 10.06
N ILE A 176 23.99 1.36 9.39
CA ILE A 176 24.18 1.32 7.93
C ILE A 176 25.59 0.81 7.65
N VAL A 177 25.70 -0.26 6.87
CA VAL A 177 26.99 -0.79 6.44
C VAL A 177 27.44 -0.08 5.17
N ASN A 178 28.62 0.53 5.19
CA ASN A 178 29.19 1.25 4.04
C ASN A 178 30.12 0.35 3.21
N ASP A 179 29.52 -0.70 2.64
CA ASP A 179 30.13 -1.61 1.67
C ASP A 179 30.11 -1.00 0.26
N ASP A 180 28.98 -0.43 -0.14
CA ASP A 180 28.76 0.35 -1.35
C ASP A 180 28.29 1.76 -1.01
N LYS A 181 28.96 2.77 -1.59
CA LYS A 181 28.71 4.19 -1.29
C LYS A 181 27.28 4.63 -1.65
N GLN A 182 26.76 4.17 -2.79
CA GLN A 182 25.45 4.58 -3.29
C GLN A 182 24.34 3.92 -2.48
N LYS A 183 24.47 2.62 -2.19
CA LYS A 183 23.52 1.88 -1.34
C LYS A 183 23.48 2.44 0.09
N ALA A 184 24.63 2.71 0.70
CA ALA A 184 24.69 3.28 2.04
C ALA A 184 24.07 4.70 2.08
N PHE A 185 24.24 5.48 1.01
CA PHE A 185 23.59 6.77 0.85
C PHE A 185 22.06 6.63 0.75
N GLU A 186 21.56 5.68 -0.05
CA GLU A 186 20.13 5.41 -0.18
C GLU A 186 19.50 4.98 1.14
N GLU A 187 20.16 4.11 1.91
CA GLU A 187 19.72 3.72 3.26
C GLU A 187 19.69 4.91 4.23
N LEU A 188 20.70 5.79 4.18
CA LEU A 188 20.75 6.99 5.02
C LEU A 188 19.65 7.98 4.62
N ASN A 189 19.43 8.17 3.33
CA ASN A 189 18.38 9.02 2.79
C ASN A 189 16.99 8.48 3.18
N GLU A 190 16.77 7.17 3.07
CA GLU A 190 15.53 6.51 3.52
C GLU A 190 15.34 6.65 5.04
N PHE A 191 16.40 6.55 5.84
CA PHE A 191 16.31 6.76 7.29
C PHE A 191 15.86 8.19 7.64
N VAL A 192 16.35 9.20 6.92
CA VAL A 192 16.07 10.62 7.20
C VAL A 192 14.73 11.09 6.64
N PHE A 193 14.37 10.67 5.43
CA PHE A 193 13.14 11.09 4.76
C PHE A 193 11.99 10.08 4.90
N GLY A 194 12.28 8.87 5.37
CA GLY A 194 11.46 7.70 5.11
C GLY A 194 11.57 7.22 3.67
N LYS A 195 10.98 6.06 3.38
CA LYS A 195 10.67 5.69 2.00
C LYS A 195 9.84 6.80 1.37
N GLN A 196 10.28 7.32 0.22
CA GLN A 196 9.40 8.13 -0.60
C GLN A 196 8.13 7.30 -0.86
N PRO A 197 6.93 7.91 -0.78
CA PRO A 197 5.72 7.17 -1.08
C PRO A 197 5.84 6.62 -2.49
N ILE A 198 5.72 5.30 -2.68
CA ILE A 198 5.77 4.65 -4.01
C ILE A 198 4.81 5.35 -4.99
N GLN A 199 3.72 5.91 -4.48
CA GLN A 199 2.77 6.70 -5.24
C GLN A 199 3.42 7.91 -5.95
N ARG A 200 4.38 8.59 -5.30
CA ARG A 200 5.17 9.68 -5.88
C ARG A 200 6.10 9.18 -6.97
N ASP A 201 6.76 8.04 -6.76
CA ASP A 201 7.65 7.46 -7.78
C ASP A 201 6.86 7.08 -9.04
N VAL A 202 5.69 6.48 -8.85
CA VAL A 202 4.75 6.17 -9.95
C VAL A 202 4.34 7.44 -10.69
N VAL A 203 3.92 8.48 -9.98
CA VAL A 203 3.53 9.77 -10.58
C VAL A 203 4.69 10.41 -11.33
N THR A 204 5.90 10.35 -10.78
CA THR A 204 7.10 10.94 -11.39
C THR A 204 7.46 10.24 -12.70
N GLU A 205 7.52 8.90 -12.69
CA GLU A 205 7.78 8.12 -13.91
C GLU A 205 6.64 8.30 -14.93
N ALA A 206 5.39 8.53 -14.47
CA ALA A 206 4.26 8.79 -15.36
C ALA A 206 4.43 10.13 -16.08
N LEU A 207 4.86 11.18 -15.36
CA LEU A 207 5.17 12.50 -15.90
C LEU A 207 6.40 12.49 -16.83
N ASP A 208 7.36 11.59 -16.57
CA ASP A 208 8.51 11.35 -17.45
C ASP A 208 8.16 10.56 -18.74
N GLY A 209 6.86 10.32 -18.98
CA GLY A 209 6.36 9.66 -20.18
C GLY A 209 6.69 8.17 -20.26
N LYS A 210 6.88 7.50 -19.13
CA LYS A 210 7.12 6.05 -19.10
C LYS A 210 5.82 5.26 -19.12
N ASP A 211 5.88 4.07 -19.74
CA ASP A 211 4.88 3.03 -19.52
C ASP A 211 5.01 2.50 -18.09
N ILE A 212 3.88 2.22 -17.43
CA ILE A 212 3.87 1.83 -16.01
C ILE A 212 2.97 0.61 -15.80
N PHE A 213 3.47 -0.38 -15.06
CA PHE A 213 2.64 -1.42 -14.46
C PHE A 213 2.60 -1.20 -12.94
N LEU A 214 1.44 -0.86 -12.39
CA LEU A 214 1.24 -0.69 -10.96
C LEU A 214 0.35 -1.81 -10.41
N GLN A 215 0.96 -2.67 -9.61
CA GLN A 215 0.26 -3.63 -8.75
C GLN A 215 0.26 -3.13 -7.31
N ALA A 216 -0.90 -2.68 -6.84
CA ALA A 216 -1.06 -2.13 -5.50
C ALA A 216 -2.45 -2.35 -4.93
N ALA A 217 -2.52 -2.58 -3.61
CA ALA A 217 -3.76 -2.84 -2.88
C ALA A 217 -4.84 -1.78 -3.16
N THR A 218 -6.11 -2.13 -2.93
CA THR A 218 -7.26 -1.24 -3.17
C THR A 218 -7.16 0.09 -2.43
N SER A 219 -6.57 0.11 -1.23
CA SER A 219 -6.36 1.31 -0.41
C SER A 219 -5.12 2.14 -0.75
N PHE A 220 -4.35 1.80 -1.79
CA PHE A 220 -3.13 2.53 -2.15
C PHE A 220 -3.40 3.91 -2.79
N GLY A 221 -4.62 4.15 -3.29
CA GLY A 221 -4.92 5.35 -4.07
C GLY A 221 -4.37 5.27 -5.49
N LYS A 222 -4.58 4.12 -6.16
CA LYS A 222 -4.19 3.90 -7.56
C LYS A 222 -4.71 4.99 -8.50
N SER A 223 -5.93 5.50 -8.27
CA SER A 223 -6.52 6.55 -9.11
C SER A 223 -5.67 7.82 -9.15
N LEU A 224 -5.09 8.21 -8.02
CA LEU A 224 -4.23 9.40 -7.94
C LEU A 224 -3.00 9.28 -8.86
N CYS A 225 -2.49 8.06 -9.07
CA CYS A 225 -1.32 7.81 -9.90
C CYS A 225 -1.51 8.19 -11.37
N TYR A 226 -2.75 8.21 -11.88
CA TYR A 226 -3.04 8.72 -13.24
C TYR A 226 -3.78 10.06 -13.22
N GLN A 227 -4.54 10.37 -12.15
CA GLN A 227 -5.27 11.63 -12.02
C GLN A 227 -4.34 12.82 -11.84
N LEU A 228 -3.35 12.71 -10.96
CA LEU A 228 -2.44 13.82 -10.70
C LEU A 228 -1.60 14.16 -11.95
N PRO A 229 -0.99 13.18 -12.65
CA PRO A 229 -0.36 13.45 -13.94
C PRO A 229 -1.30 14.08 -14.98
N ALA A 230 -2.54 13.63 -15.07
CA ALA A 230 -3.53 14.21 -16.01
C ALA A 230 -3.85 15.69 -15.71
N VAL A 231 -3.70 16.15 -14.48
CA VAL A 231 -3.87 17.56 -14.10
C VAL A 231 -2.60 18.37 -14.36
N ILE A 232 -1.43 17.77 -14.18
CA ILE A 232 -0.12 18.45 -14.32
C ILE A 232 0.30 18.58 -15.80
N ASP A 233 0.13 17.53 -16.59
CA ASP A 233 0.59 17.51 -18.00
C ASP A 233 -0.21 18.48 -18.88
N HIS A 234 0.15 18.59 -20.15
CA HIS A 234 -0.74 19.14 -21.18
C HIS A 234 -1.48 17.99 -21.89
N GLY A 235 -2.67 18.27 -22.45
CA GLY A 235 -3.49 17.23 -23.08
C GLY A 235 -4.40 16.42 -22.16
N ILE A 236 -5.13 15.48 -22.75
CA ILE A 236 -6.12 14.63 -22.09
C ILE A 236 -5.55 13.25 -21.74
N THR A 237 -5.93 12.73 -20.58
CA THR A 237 -5.72 11.32 -20.21
C THR A 237 -6.98 10.50 -20.44
N ILE A 238 -6.86 9.41 -21.19
CA ILE A 238 -7.96 8.45 -21.42
C ILE A 238 -7.86 7.34 -20.37
N VAL A 239 -8.92 7.17 -19.57
CA VAL A 239 -8.99 6.15 -18.53
C VAL A 239 -9.97 5.06 -18.95
N ILE A 240 -9.47 3.86 -19.23
CA ILE A 240 -10.27 2.69 -19.54
C ILE A 240 -10.61 1.99 -18.24
N SER A 241 -11.90 1.87 -17.93
CA SER A 241 -12.37 1.21 -16.71
C SER A 241 -13.52 0.25 -17.02
N PRO A 242 -13.57 -0.94 -16.41
CA PRO A 242 -14.65 -1.90 -16.66
C PRO A 242 -16.00 -1.51 -16.04
N LEU A 243 -16.02 -0.53 -15.13
CA LEU A 243 -17.08 -0.42 -14.13
C LEU A 243 -17.73 0.96 -14.11
N LEU A 244 -19.01 1.00 -14.48
CA LEU A 244 -19.80 2.22 -14.59
C LEU A 244 -19.89 3.00 -13.27
N SER A 245 -20.09 2.30 -12.15
CA SER A 245 -20.18 2.92 -10.82
C SER A 245 -18.85 3.56 -10.43
N LEU A 246 -17.73 2.89 -10.71
CA LEU A 246 -16.40 3.43 -10.43
C LEU A 246 -16.14 4.68 -11.27
N MET A 247 -16.44 4.65 -12.57
CA MET A 247 -16.30 5.81 -13.45
C MET A 247 -17.11 7.00 -12.93
N SER A 248 -18.37 6.78 -12.56
CA SER A 248 -19.28 7.85 -12.07
C SER A 248 -18.73 8.49 -10.80
N ASN A 249 -18.32 7.68 -9.82
CA ASN A 249 -17.75 8.17 -8.56
C ASN A 249 -16.48 9.00 -8.79
N GLN A 250 -15.60 8.57 -9.71
CA GLN A 250 -14.36 9.30 -10.01
C GLN A 250 -14.64 10.63 -10.73
N VAL A 251 -15.57 10.66 -11.69
CA VAL A 251 -15.96 11.87 -12.40
C VAL A 251 -16.60 12.88 -11.45
N GLU A 252 -17.50 12.44 -10.56
CA GLU A 252 -18.12 13.29 -9.54
C GLU A 252 -17.07 13.90 -8.61
N ALA A 253 -16.13 13.09 -8.10
CA ALA A 253 -15.07 13.57 -7.22
C ALA A 253 -14.13 14.59 -7.91
N LEU A 254 -13.73 14.33 -9.15
CA LEU A 254 -12.90 15.26 -9.93
C LEU A 254 -13.63 16.57 -10.23
N THR A 255 -14.90 16.49 -10.60
CA THR A 255 -15.74 17.68 -10.89
C THR A 255 -15.94 18.52 -9.62
N ALA A 256 -16.19 17.88 -8.48
CA ALA A 256 -16.28 18.56 -7.19
C ALA A 256 -14.95 19.24 -6.78
N ALA A 257 -13.81 18.70 -7.21
CA ALA A 257 -12.50 19.31 -7.05
C ALA A 257 -12.16 20.39 -8.09
N GLY A 258 -13.10 20.72 -8.99
CA GLY A 258 -12.91 21.72 -10.05
C GLY A 258 -12.09 21.23 -11.25
N ILE A 259 -11.93 19.91 -11.41
CA ILE A 259 -11.22 19.29 -12.52
C ILE A 259 -12.24 18.81 -13.56
N ASN A 260 -12.09 19.24 -14.80
CA ASN A 260 -12.95 18.81 -15.90
C ASN A 260 -12.69 17.33 -16.24
N ALA A 261 -13.62 16.47 -15.82
CA ALA A 261 -13.63 15.05 -16.13
C ALA A 261 -14.97 14.65 -16.75
N ALA A 262 -14.97 13.65 -17.62
CA ALA A 262 -16.17 13.15 -18.27
C ALA A 262 -16.14 11.62 -18.39
N ALA A 263 -17.31 11.01 -18.63
CA ALA A 263 -17.43 9.58 -18.91
C ALA A 263 -18.24 9.30 -20.18
N ILE A 264 -17.77 8.36 -21.01
CA ILE A 264 -18.53 7.77 -22.10
C ILE A 264 -18.78 6.29 -21.80
N ASN A 265 -20.04 5.94 -21.60
CA ASN A 265 -20.49 4.57 -21.37
C ASN A 265 -21.95 4.38 -21.84
N SER A 266 -22.58 3.26 -21.48
CA SER A 266 -23.95 2.93 -21.87
C SER A 266 -25.03 3.78 -21.18
N THR A 267 -24.72 4.44 -20.05
CA THR A 267 -25.65 5.32 -19.33
C THR A 267 -25.47 6.80 -19.67
N THR A 268 -24.38 7.19 -20.35
CA THR A 268 -24.14 8.56 -20.82
C THR A 268 -25.23 9.00 -21.80
N LYS A 269 -25.88 10.14 -21.54
CA LYS A 269 -26.92 10.69 -22.43
C LYS A 269 -26.33 11.06 -23.80
N GLN A 270 -27.10 10.88 -24.87
CA GLN A 270 -26.63 11.19 -26.22
C GLN A 270 -26.21 12.67 -26.38
N SER A 271 -26.90 13.62 -25.75
CA SER A 271 -26.54 15.04 -25.78
C SER A 271 -25.19 15.33 -25.13
N GLU A 272 -24.93 14.71 -23.98
CA GLU A 272 -23.68 14.82 -23.23
C GLU A 272 -22.52 14.17 -24.00
N LYS A 273 -22.76 12.98 -24.56
CA LYS A 273 -21.79 12.30 -25.44
C LYS A 273 -21.38 13.18 -26.63
N GLN A 274 -22.34 13.83 -27.30
CA GLN A 274 -22.05 14.76 -28.40
C GLN A 274 -21.31 16.02 -27.93
N GLN A 275 -21.52 16.47 -26.69
CA GLN A 275 -20.75 17.56 -26.11
C GLN A 275 -19.29 17.16 -25.87
N ILE A 276 -19.05 15.99 -25.28
CA ILE A 276 -17.71 15.45 -25.04
C ILE A 276 -16.97 15.28 -26.38
N LEU A 277 -17.60 14.66 -27.37
CA LEU A 277 -16.97 14.44 -28.68
C LEU A 277 -16.63 15.76 -29.40
N ARG A 278 -17.46 16.80 -29.26
CA ARG A 278 -17.15 18.14 -29.77
C ARG A 278 -15.97 18.77 -29.06
N ASP A 279 -15.89 18.65 -27.72
CA ASP A 279 -14.74 19.13 -26.93
C ASP A 279 -13.43 18.47 -27.37
N LEU A 280 -13.43 17.14 -27.56
CA LEU A 280 -12.27 16.40 -28.07
C LEU A 280 -11.80 16.88 -29.45
N ALA A 281 -12.71 17.38 -30.28
CA ALA A 281 -12.38 17.84 -31.64
C ALA A 281 -11.85 19.29 -31.70
N THR A 282 -11.78 20.02 -30.58
CA THR A 282 -11.44 21.45 -30.55
C THR A 282 -9.96 21.76 -30.80
N GLY A 283 -9.07 20.77 -30.71
CA GLY A 283 -7.62 21.00 -30.73
C GLY A 283 -7.02 21.34 -29.37
N HIS A 284 -7.84 21.73 -28.38
CA HIS A 284 -7.43 21.95 -26.99
C HIS A 284 -8.58 21.56 -26.05
N PRO A 285 -8.82 20.24 -25.86
CA PRO A 285 -9.94 19.77 -25.06
C PRO A 285 -9.91 20.32 -23.64
N LEU A 286 -11.04 20.83 -23.15
CA LEU A 286 -11.16 21.28 -21.76
C LEU A 286 -11.20 20.08 -20.81
N THR A 287 -11.68 18.94 -21.29
CA THR A 287 -11.70 17.66 -20.55
C THR A 287 -10.27 17.17 -20.34
N ARG A 288 -9.87 17.03 -19.06
CA ARG A 288 -8.54 16.55 -18.65
C ARG A 288 -8.50 15.04 -18.48
N LEU A 289 -9.61 14.45 -18.05
CA LEU A 289 -9.79 13.01 -17.91
C LEU A 289 -11.06 12.55 -18.59
N LEU A 290 -10.94 11.59 -19.50
CA LEU A 290 -12.09 10.91 -20.10
C LEU A 290 -12.09 9.44 -19.68
N TYR A 291 -13.07 9.08 -18.85
CA TYR A 291 -13.36 7.70 -18.50
C TYR A 291 -14.16 7.04 -19.63
N ILE A 292 -13.75 5.86 -20.07
CA ILE A 292 -14.45 5.11 -21.12
C ILE A 292 -14.45 3.61 -20.82
N THR A 293 -15.53 2.91 -21.19
CA THR A 293 -15.57 1.43 -21.10
C THR A 293 -14.76 0.82 -22.24
N PRO A 294 -14.16 -0.37 -22.08
CA PRO A 294 -13.43 -1.03 -23.17
C PRO A 294 -14.30 -1.28 -24.40
N GLU A 295 -15.59 -1.61 -24.23
CA GLU A 295 -16.54 -1.82 -25.33
C GLU A 295 -16.81 -0.51 -26.09
N SER A 296 -16.97 0.60 -25.36
CA SER A 296 -17.16 1.92 -25.97
C SER A 296 -15.91 2.37 -26.72
N CYS A 297 -14.72 2.07 -26.18
CA CYS A 297 -13.44 2.37 -26.79
C CYS A 297 -13.19 1.61 -28.10
N ALA A 298 -13.82 0.44 -28.28
CA ALA A 298 -13.74 -0.35 -29.50
C ALA A 298 -14.54 0.25 -30.67
N LEU A 299 -15.47 1.17 -30.42
CA LEU A 299 -16.34 1.73 -31.45
C LEU A 299 -15.56 2.66 -32.40
N ASP A 300 -15.71 2.46 -33.71
CA ASP A 300 -14.96 3.19 -34.75
C ASP A 300 -15.08 4.71 -34.65
N TYR A 301 -16.27 5.23 -34.32
CA TYR A 301 -16.45 6.68 -34.19
C TYR A 301 -15.70 7.23 -32.96
N ILE A 302 -15.54 6.47 -31.87
CA ILE A 302 -14.70 6.86 -30.74
C ILE A 302 -13.24 6.85 -31.15
N ARG A 303 -12.77 5.75 -31.76
CA ARG A 303 -11.39 5.61 -32.23
C ARG A 303 -10.99 6.77 -33.15
N ARG A 304 -11.85 7.19 -34.07
CA ARG A 304 -11.62 8.38 -34.92
C ARG A 304 -11.39 9.67 -34.14
N HIS A 305 -12.14 9.92 -33.06
CA HIS A 305 -11.92 11.11 -32.23
C HIS A 305 -10.63 10.99 -31.43
N LEU A 306 -10.31 9.80 -30.91
CA LEU A 306 -9.04 9.58 -30.20
C LEU A 306 -7.83 9.76 -31.13
N THR A 307 -7.91 9.28 -32.37
CA THR A 307 -6.90 9.53 -33.41
C THR A 307 -6.75 11.02 -33.70
N LEU A 308 -7.86 11.77 -33.81
CA LEU A 308 -7.81 13.22 -34.01
C LEU A 308 -7.08 13.93 -32.85
N VAL A 309 -7.40 13.59 -31.61
CA VAL A 309 -6.74 14.15 -30.41
C VAL A 309 -5.24 13.82 -30.39
N TYR A 310 -4.88 12.61 -30.79
CA TYR A 310 -3.48 12.20 -30.94
C TYR A 310 -2.75 13.01 -32.03
N GLU A 311 -3.34 13.15 -33.21
CA GLU A 311 -2.77 13.95 -34.31
C GLU A 311 -2.60 15.44 -33.92
N GLN A 312 -3.48 15.95 -33.05
CA GLN A 312 -3.40 17.28 -32.46
C GLN A 312 -2.33 17.40 -31.36
N LYS A 313 -1.65 16.30 -30.98
CA LYS A 313 -0.70 16.21 -29.86
C LYS A 313 -1.30 16.53 -28.50
N GLU A 314 -2.59 16.30 -28.35
CA GLU A 314 -3.32 16.50 -27.10
C GLU A 314 -3.56 15.18 -26.35
N LEU A 315 -3.20 14.01 -26.91
CA LEU A 315 -3.33 12.74 -26.19
C LEU A 315 -2.12 12.52 -25.27
N ALA A 316 -2.28 12.83 -23.99
CA ALA A 316 -1.19 12.79 -23.02
C ALA A 316 -0.83 11.38 -22.56
N ARG A 317 -1.85 10.55 -22.30
CA ARG A 317 -1.68 9.25 -21.63
C ARG A 317 -2.90 8.36 -21.77
N ILE A 318 -2.67 7.05 -21.68
CA ILE A 318 -3.71 6.04 -21.57
C ILE A 318 -3.54 5.31 -20.24
N ALA A 319 -4.56 5.30 -19.41
CA ALA A 319 -4.59 4.55 -18.16
C ALA A 319 -5.62 3.41 -18.28
N VAL A 320 -5.19 2.18 -18.06
CA VAL A 320 -6.05 0.99 -18.01
C VAL A 320 -6.20 0.59 -16.55
N ASP A 321 -7.39 0.86 -16.01
CA ASP A 321 -7.77 0.46 -14.66
C ASP A 321 -8.29 -0.99 -14.66
N GLU A 322 -8.10 -1.68 -13.53
CA GLU A 322 -8.33 -3.12 -13.39
C GLU A 322 -7.73 -3.94 -14.54
N ALA A 323 -6.46 -3.65 -14.88
CA ALA A 323 -5.75 -4.24 -16.02
C ALA A 323 -5.70 -5.79 -15.99
N HIS A 324 -5.94 -6.42 -14.84
CA HIS A 324 -6.08 -7.87 -14.74
C HIS A 324 -7.21 -8.44 -15.63
N CYS A 325 -8.23 -7.63 -15.97
CA CYS A 325 -9.34 -7.99 -16.86
C CYS A 325 -8.90 -8.31 -18.30
N ILE A 326 -7.69 -7.90 -18.71
CA ILE A 326 -7.11 -8.20 -20.04
C ILE A 326 -6.74 -9.67 -20.17
N SER A 327 -6.25 -10.28 -19.08
CA SER A 327 -5.72 -11.64 -19.10
C SER A 327 -6.83 -12.67 -18.92
N GLU A 328 -6.81 -13.73 -19.72
CA GLU A 328 -7.71 -14.88 -19.50
C GLU A 328 -7.39 -15.63 -18.20
N TRP A 329 -6.18 -15.46 -17.66
CA TRP A 329 -5.80 -15.95 -16.34
C TRP A 329 -6.31 -15.05 -15.21
N GLY A 330 -6.94 -13.92 -15.53
CA GLY A 330 -7.60 -13.04 -14.57
C GLY A 330 -8.99 -13.55 -14.18
N HIS A 331 -9.38 -13.27 -12.94
CA HIS A 331 -10.66 -13.71 -12.37
C HIS A 331 -11.90 -12.98 -12.94
N ASP A 332 -11.73 -11.77 -13.49
CA ASP A 332 -12.78 -11.00 -14.20
C ASP A 332 -12.38 -10.71 -15.66
N PHE A 333 -11.99 -11.75 -16.41
CA PHE A 333 -11.60 -11.60 -17.82
C PHE A 333 -12.74 -10.97 -18.65
N ARG A 334 -12.39 -9.93 -19.43
CA ARG A 334 -13.32 -9.25 -20.34
C ARG A 334 -12.75 -9.18 -21.76
N PRO A 335 -13.37 -9.85 -22.75
CA PRO A 335 -12.85 -9.92 -24.12
C PRO A 335 -12.53 -8.57 -24.76
N ALA A 336 -13.35 -7.53 -24.51
CA ALA A 336 -13.16 -6.20 -25.09
C ALA A 336 -11.83 -5.54 -24.68
N PHE A 337 -11.24 -5.92 -23.55
CA PHE A 337 -9.93 -5.41 -23.12
C PHE A 337 -8.79 -5.84 -24.05
N LYS A 338 -8.91 -6.97 -24.76
CA LYS A 338 -7.89 -7.41 -25.72
C LYS A 338 -7.75 -6.45 -26.91
N GLU A 339 -8.82 -5.74 -27.25
CA GLU A 339 -8.82 -4.77 -28.33
C GLU A 339 -8.04 -3.50 -27.99
N LEU A 340 -7.68 -3.28 -26.71
CA LEU A 340 -6.88 -2.14 -26.28
C LEU A 340 -5.46 -2.17 -26.83
N ARG A 341 -4.99 -3.30 -27.38
CA ARG A 341 -3.76 -3.38 -28.18
C ARG A 341 -3.71 -2.32 -29.29
N TRP A 342 -4.87 -1.96 -29.83
CA TRP A 342 -5.03 -0.88 -30.81
C TRP A 342 -4.33 0.42 -30.41
N PHE A 343 -4.32 0.75 -29.11
CA PHE A 343 -3.66 1.95 -28.61
C PHE A 343 -2.17 1.95 -28.85
N ARG A 344 -1.47 0.84 -28.57
CA ARG A 344 -0.03 0.76 -28.80
C ARG A 344 0.29 0.72 -30.29
N GLU A 345 -0.56 0.09 -31.10
CA GLU A 345 -0.39 0.02 -32.55
C GLU A 345 -0.63 1.37 -33.23
N SER A 346 -1.57 2.18 -32.72
CA SER A 346 -1.95 3.46 -33.32
C SER A 346 -1.18 4.65 -32.74
N PHE A 347 -0.84 4.60 -31.44
CA PHE A 347 -0.22 5.69 -30.68
C PHE A 347 1.06 5.19 -29.98
N PRO A 348 2.10 4.82 -30.75
CA PRO A 348 3.27 4.12 -30.21
C PRO A 348 4.10 4.93 -29.21
N ASP A 349 4.01 6.26 -29.25
CA ASP A 349 4.72 7.22 -28.40
C ASP A 349 3.90 7.70 -27.19
N VAL A 350 2.61 7.36 -27.10
CA VAL A 350 1.77 7.70 -25.94
C VAL A 350 2.04 6.71 -24.79
N PRO A 351 2.31 7.19 -23.56
CA PRO A 351 2.54 6.33 -22.41
C PRO A 351 1.27 5.60 -21.98
N VAL A 352 1.42 4.32 -21.65
CA VAL A 352 0.35 3.45 -21.15
C VAL A 352 0.62 3.05 -19.70
N MET A 353 -0.35 3.32 -18.82
CA MET A 353 -0.35 2.86 -17.45
C MET A 353 -1.33 1.70 -17.28
N CYS A 354 -0.90 0.59 -16.69
CA CYS A 354 -1.75 -0.54 -16.31
C CYS A 354 -1.82 -0.61 -14.78
N LEU A 355 -3.00 -0.50 -14.21
CA LEU A 355 -3.21 -0.46 -12.77
C LEU A 355 -4.11 -1.62 -12.34
N THR A 356 -3.73 -2.34 -11.28
CA THR A 356 -4.54 -3.43 -10.72
C THR A 356 -4.17 -3.71 -9.26
N ALA A 357 -5.11 -4.23 -8.48
CA ALA A 357 -4.82 -4.76 -7.14
C ALA A 357 -4.35 -6.21 -7.15
N THR A 358 -4.85 -6.99 -8.12
CA THR A 358 -4.77 -8.45 -8.12
C THR A 358 -4.19 -8.90 -9.45
N ALA A 359 -2.86 -9.04 -9.51
CA ALA A 359 -2.18 -9.67 -10.62
C ALA A 359 -1.14 -10.65 -10.09
N THR A 360 -1.20 -11.89 -10.57
CA THR A 360 -0.08 -12.82 -10.42
C THR A 360 0.98 -12.50 -11.48
N THR A 361 2.19 -13.05 -11.33
CA THR A 361 3.26 -12.88 -12.33
C THR A 361 2.81 -13.27 -13.74
N SER A 362 2.03 -14.35 -13.88
CA SER A 362 1.49 -14.78 -15.17
C SER A 362 0.47 -13.81 -15.75
N VAL A 363 -0.43 -13.26 -14.92
CA VAL A 363 -1.40 -12.23 -15.34
C VAL A 363 -0.67 -10.98 -15.80
N ARG A 364 0.34 -10.51 -15.07
CA ARG A 364 1.15 -9.34 -15.46
C ARG A 364 1.82 -9.53 -16.82
N GLN A 365 2.51 -10.66 -17.01
CA GLN A 365 3.17 -10.98 -18.28
C GLN A 365 2.18 -11.05 -19.44
N ASP A 366 1.00 -11.62 -19.19
CA ASP A 366 -0.06 -11.70 -20.19
C ASP A 366 -0.62 -10.33 -20.57
N VAL A 367 -0.86 -9.44 -19.60
CA VAL A 367 -1.28 -8.05 -19.83
C VAL A 367 -0.28 -7.32 -20.73
N ILE A 368 1.01 -7.37 -20.37
CA ILE A 368 2.08 -6.71 -21.13
C ILE A 368 2.11 -7.23 -22.57
N ARG A 369 2.05 -8.55 -22.74
CA ARG A 369 2.06 -9.21 -24.05
C ARG A 369 0.84 -8.85 -24.90
N ILE A 370 -0.37 -8.92 -24.34
CA ILE A 370 -1.62 -8.67 -25.08
C ILE A 370 -1.67 -7.23 -25.56
N LEU A 371 -1.30 -6.27 -24.70
CA LEU A 371 -1.26 -4.85 -25.05
C LEU A 371 -0.08 -4.46 -25.96
N GLY A 372 0.85 -5.37 -26.23
CA GLY A 372 2.04 -5.08 -27.03
C GLY A 372 3.03 -4.13 -26.36
N LEU A 373 3.05 -4.11 -25.01
CA LEU A 373 3.96 -3.28 -24.23
C LEU A 373 5.35 -3.92 -24.15
N ASN A 374 6.39 -3.08 -24.00
CA ASN A 374 7.76 -3.56 -23.83
C ASN A 374 8.17 -3.53 -22.36
N GLU A 375 8.34 -4.71 -21.76
CA GLU A 375 8.70 -4.89 -20.35
C GLU A 375 10.02 -4.20 -19.98
N GLU A 376 11.01 -4.16 -20.88
CA GLU A 376 12.32 -3.54 -20.62
C GLU A 376 12.26 -2.01 -20.52
N ARG A 377 11.25 -1.40 -21.14
CA ARG A 377 11.05 0.06 -21.14
C ARG A 377 10.01 0.51 -20.11
N MET A 378 9.23 -0.42 -19.58
CA MET A 378 8.15 -0.19 -18.63
C MET A 378 8.69 -0.14 -17.19
N LYS A 379 8.11 0.71 -16.36
CA LYS A 379 8.38 0.75 -14.92
C LYS A 379 7.36 -0.13 -14.20
N ILE A 380 7.85 -1.17 -13.52
CA ILE A 380 7.01 -2.11 -12.78
C ILE A 380 7.09 -1.79 -11.29
N PHE A 381 5.97 -1.39 -10.72
CA PHE A 381 5.80 -1.18 -9.29
C PHE A 381 4.92 -2.28 -8.74
N THR A 382 5.49 -3.15 -7.92
CA THR A 382 4.74 -4.20 -7.19
C THR A 382 4.85 -3.93 -5.70
N MET A 383 3.71 -3.65 -5.08
CA MET A 383 3.63 -3.48 -3.64
C MET A 383 3.25 -4.78 -2.95
N THR A 384 3.55 -4.85 -1.65
CA THR A 384 3.07 -5.98 -0.86
C THR A 384 1.56 -5.99 -0.79
N THR A 385 0.99 -7.17 -0.97
CA THR A 385 -0.43 -7.47 -0.78
C THR A 385 -0.77 -7.64 0.71
N SER A 386 0.24 -7.75 1.59
CA SER A 386 0.04 -7.83 3.02
C SER A 386 -0.45 -6.51 3.61
N ARG A 387 -1.57 -6.58 4.33
CA ARG A 387 -2.10 -5.48 5.13
C ARG A 387 -2.11 -5.89 6.59
N GLU A 388 -1.19 -5.31 7.35
CA GLU A 388 -0.97 -5.65 8.77
C GLU A 388 -2.18 -5.38 9.65
N ASN A 389 -3.07 -4.47 9.23
CA ASN A 389 -4.28 -4.12 9.98
C ASN A 389 -5.46 -5.07 9.72
N LEU A 390 -5.35 -5.99 8.76
CA LEU A 390 -6.39 -6.97 8.46
C LEU A 390 -6.16 -8.26 9.24
N HIS A 391 -7.12 -8.59 10.11
CA HIS A 391 -7.08 -9.79 10.93
C HIS A 391 -7.80 -10.95 10.23
N TYR A 392 -7.04 -11.80 9.53
CA TYR A 392 -7.60 -12.95 8.80
C TYR A 392 -7.89 -14.14 9.73
N GLU A 393 -9.08 -14.72 9.60
CA GLU A 393 -9.55 -15.85 10.39
C GLU A 393 -10.41 -16.78 9.53
N VAL A 394 -10.13 -18.08 9.57
CA VAL A 394 -10.97 -19.10 8.93
C VAL A 394 -11.71 -19.86 10.03
N ARG A 395 -13.04 -19.88 9.94
CA ARG A 395 -13.94 -20.66 10.81
C ARG A 395 -14.51 -21.81 10.00
N PHE A 396 -14.36 -23.01 10.54
CA PHE A 396 -14.82 -24.24 9.89
C PHE A 396 -16.27 -24.52 10.28
N LYS A 397 -17.07 -24.96 9.32
CA LYS A 397 -18.47 -25.40 9.51
C LYS A 397 -18.76 -26.61 8.61
N THR A 398 -19.87 -27.28 8.88
CA THR A 398 -20.53 -28.22 7.96
C THR A 398 -21.86 -27.63 7.47
N ASP A 399 -22.51 -28.28 6.50
CA ASP A 399 -23.83 -27.84 6.00
C ASP A 399 -24.94 -27.87 7.07
N GLU A 400 -24.79 -28.73 8.08
CA GLU A 400 -25.76 -28.87 9.17
C GLU A 400 -25.62 -27.74 10.20
N GLU A 401 -24.49 -27.05 10.22
CA GLU A 401 -24.18 -26.00 11.19
C GLU A 401 -24.50 -24.60 10.64
N ASP A 402 -25.45 -23.91 11.26
CA ASP A 402 -25.71 -22.50 10.99
C ASP A 402 -24.68 -21.62 11.74
N PRO A 403 -23.80 -20.88 11.04
CA PRO A 403 -22.77 -20.05 11.68
C PRO A 403 -23.33 -18.78 12.34
N PHE A 404 -24.63 -18.49 12.22
CA PHE A 404 -25.21 -17.24 12.70
C PHE A 404 -25.02 -16.99 14.20
N GLU A 405 -25.25 -17.99 15.05
CA GLU A 405 -25.11 -17.83 16.50
C GLU A 405 -23.66 -17.56 16.93
N ASP A 406 -22.70 -18.19 16.23
CA ASP A 406 -21.28 -17.94 16.44
C ASP A 406 -20.90 -16.52 16.01
N PHE A 407 -21.36 -16.08 14.84
CA PHE A 407 -21.12 -14.73 14.35
C PHE A 407 -21.77 -13.67 15.24
N LEU A 408 -23.04 -13.86 15.63
CA LEU A 408 -23.79 -12.93 16.48
C LEU A 408 -23.07 -12.74 17.82
N ARG A 409 -22.67 -13.84 18.48
CA ARG A 409 -21.92 -13.78 19.74
C ARG A 409 -20.59 -13.03 19.61
N TRP A 410 -19.92 -13.20 18.47
CA TRP A 410 -18.70 -12.43 18.18
C TRP A 410 -19.02 -10.93 18.01
N LEU A 411 -20.05 -10.60 17.24
CA LEU A 411 -20.44 -9.23 16.95
C LEU A 411 -20.95 -8.49 18.18
N GLU A 412 -21.76 -9.12 19.03
CA GLU A 412 -22.20 -8.59 20.33
C GLU A 412 -21.01 -8.22 21.22
N LYS A 413 -19.98 -9.08 21.28
CA LYS A 413 -18.74 -8.77 22.02
C LYS A 413 -18.02 -7.55 21.44
N VAL A 414 -18.05 -7.34 20.12
CA VAL A 414 -17.49 -6.14 19.49
C VAL A 414 -18.27 -4.90 19.92
N TYR A 415 -19.61 -4.94 19.90
CA TYR A 415 -20.45 -3.84 20.39
C TYR A 415 -20.22 -3.54 21.88
N VAL A 416 -20.12 -4.56 22.74
CA VAL A 416 -19.82 -4.39 24.16
C VAL A 416 -18.47 -3.70 24.37
N ARG A 417 -17.39 -4.24 23.76
CA ARG A 417 -16.04 -3.65 23.88
C ARG A 417 -15.98 -2.22 23.38
N ARG A 418 -16.73 -1.91 22.31
CA ARG A 418 -16.80 -0.57 21.75
C ARG A 418 -17.49 0.40 22.71
N ARG A 419 -18.62 0.01 23.31
CA ARG A 419 -19.36 0.82 24.29
C ARG A 419 -18.56 1.07 25.57
N GLU A 420 -17.79 0.08 26.03
CA GLU A 420 -16.99 0.19 27.25
C GLU A 420 -15.69 1.02 27.07
N ASN A 421 -15.25 1.22 25.82
CA ASN A 421 -14.04 1.98 25.53
C ASN A 421 -14.31 3.49 25.55
N LYS A 422 -13.96 4.14 26.67
CA LYS A 422 -14.14 5.58 26.90
C LYS A 422 -13.30 6.45 25.95
N GLU A 423 -12.06 6.05 25.66
CA GLU A 423 -11.18 6.81 24.76
C GLU A 423 -11.73 6.83 23.33
N ARG A 424 -12.17 5.67 22.83
CA ARG A 424 -12.79 5.55 21.51
C ARG A 424 -14.11 6.32 21.44
N SER A 425 -14.90 6.28 22.51
CA SER A 425 -16.15 7.04 22.60
C SER A 425 -15.89 8.54 22.49
N ALA A 426 -14.87 9.06 23.19
CA ALA A 426 -14.47 10.46 23.09
C ALA A 426 -13.94 10.83 21.70
N GLU A 427 -13.13 9.96 21.07
CA GLU A 427 -12.63 10.16 19.70
C GLU A 427 -13.79 10.26 18.69
N LEU A 428 -14.77 9.36 18.78
CA LEU A 428 -15.94 9.34 17.89
C LEU A 428 -16.81 10.57 18.10
N GLN A 429 -17.08 10.95 19.36
CA GLN A 429 -17.82 12.17 19.68
C GLN A 429 -17.14 13.42 19.11
N ALA A 430 -15.82 13.53 19.23
CA ALA A 430 -15.06 14.66 18.69
C ALA A 430 -15.14 14.76 17.17
N ARG A 431 -15.36 13.64 16.46
CA ARG A 431 -15.55 13.58 15.00
C ARG A 431 -17.01 13.70 14.57
N GLY A 432 -17.95 13.81 15.52
CA GLY A 432 -19.39 13.76 15.23
C GLY A 432 -19.87 12.40 14.72
N GLU A 433 -19.10 11.32 14.97
CA GLU A 433 -19.44 9.97 14.54
C GLU A 433 -20.29 9.24 15.60
N ARG A 434 -21.18 8.36 15.13
CA ARG A 434 -22.01 7.52 16.00
C ARG A 434 -21.16 6.51 16.78
N ILE A 435 -21.33 6.49 18.11
CA ILE A 435 -20.48 5.73 19.04
C ILE A 435 -20.74 4.22 18.93
N ASP A 436 -22.00 3.84 18.85
CA ASP A 436 -22.49 2.46 18.74
C ASP A 436 -22.22 1.82 17.37
N ASN A 437 -22.02 2.62 16.32
CA ASN A 437 -21.88 2.11 14.96
C ASN A 437 -20.67 1.18 14.78
N VAL A 438 -20.89 -0.04 14.28
CA VAL A 438 -19.84 -0.98 13.87
C VAL A 438 -20.03 -1.31 12.38
N PRO A 439 -19.42 -0.53 11.47
CA PRO A 439 -19.56 -0.76 10.04
C PRO A 439 -19.01 -2.13 9.63
N GLY A 440 -19.80 -2.91 8.91
CA GLY A 440 -19.36 -4.22 8.43
C GLY A 440 -20.02 -4.65 7.13
N ILE A 441 -19.40 -5.64 6.49
CA ILE A 441 -19.89 -6.26 5.26
C ILE A 441 -19.97 -7.77 5.49
N ILE A 442 -21.06 -8.40 5.06
CA ILE A 442 -21.23 -9.85 5.03
C ILE A 442 -21.49 -10.26 3.59
N TYR A 443 -20.60 -11.04 3.01
CA TYR A 443 -20.74 -11.62 1.68
C TYR A 443 -21.42 -12.98 1.75
N ALA A 444 -22.53 -13.11 1.03
CA ALA A 444 -23.29 -14.35 0.85
C ALA A 444 -23.52 -14.57 -0.66
N LEU A 445 -23.75 -15.82 -1.11
CA LEU A 445 -23.86 -16.07 -2.55
C LEU A 445 -25.29 -15.87 -3.08
N MET A 446 -26.34 -16.14 -2.29
CA MET A 446 -27.74 -15.92 -2.71
C MET A 446 -28.34 -14.61 -2.22
N ARG A 447 -29.24 -14.06 -3.03
CA ARG A 447 -30.13 -12.94 -2.67
C ARG A 447 -30.97 -13.27 -1.43
N SER A 448 -31.57 -14.45 -1.40
CA SER A 448 -32.42 -14.93 -0.29
C SER A 448 -31.65 -15.05 1.02
N GLU A 449 -30.40 -15.51 0.95
CA GLU A 449 -29.50 -15.58 2.11
C GLU A 449 -29.12 -14.17 2.61
N CYS A 450 -28.86 -13.22 1.70
CA CYS A 450 -28.63 -11.83 2.09
C CYS A 450 -29.83 -11.24 2.86
N GLU A 451 -31.05 -11.46 2.36
CA GLU A 451 -32.29 -11.01 2.99
C GLU A 451 -32.48 -11.66 4.37
N SER A 452 -32.29 -12.97 4.45
CA SER A 452 -32.44 -13.76 5.68
C SER A 452 -31.46 -13.31 6.77
N ILE A 453 -30.16 -13.24 6.47
CA ILE A 453 -29.14 -12.82 7.44
C ILE A 453 -29.40 -11.38 7.89
N ALA A 454 -29.74 -10.47 6.97
CA ALA A 454 -30.05 -9.08 7.32
C ALA A 454 -31.28 -8.99 8.23
N ALA A 455 -32.34 -9.77 7.97
CA ALA A 455 -33.53 -9.83 8.81
C ALA A 455 -33.22 -10.37 10.22
N ARG A 456 -32.43 -11.44 10.31
CA ARG A 456 -32.02 -12.02 11.59
C ARG A 456 -31.20 -11.03 12.41
N LEU A 457 -30.20 -10.37 11.82
CA LEU A 457 -29.44 -9.33 12.52
C LEU A 457 -30.33 -8.19 13.04
N ARG A 458 -31.31 -7.74 12.24
CA ARG A 458 -32.28 -6.72 12.68
C ARG A 458 -33.13 -7.17 13.86
N SER A 459 -33.45 -8.46 13.97
CA SER A 459 -34.18 -9.00 15.14
C SER A 459 -33.37 -8.95 16.44
N HIS A 460 -32.06 -8.73 16.35
CA HIS A 460 -31.14 -8.50 17.47
C HIS A 460 -30.68 -7.03 17.55
N ASP A 461 -31.50 -6.08 17.06
CA ASP A 461 -31.25 -4.63 17.08
C ASP A 461 -29.97 -4.18 16.34
N ILE A 462 -29.47 -4.98 15.41
CA ILE A 462 -28.32 -4.62 14.57
C ILE A 462 -28.84 -4.02 13.26
N GLY A 463 -28.34 -2.83 12.91
CA GLY A 463 -28.71 -2.10 11.70
C GLY A 463 -28.24 -2.76 10.39
N ALA A 464 -28.80 -3.92 10.03
CA ALA A 464 -28.38 -4.65 8.84
C ALA A 464 -29.32 -4.41 7.64
N ARG A 465 -28.75 -4.27 6.43
CA ARG A 465 -29.51 -4.16 5.16
C ARG A 465 -28.99 -5.14 4.10
N PRO A 466 -29.89 -5.78 3.34
CA PRO A 466 -29.52 -6.56 2.17
C PRO A 466 -29.00 -5.63 1.07
N TYR A 467 -28.10 -6.13 0.22
CA TYR A 467 -27.65 -5.45 -0.98
C TYR A 467 -27.34 -6.46 -2.07
N HIS A 468 -28.18 -6.53 -3.10
CA HIS A 468 -28.05 -7.51 -4.17
C HIS A 468 -28.71 -6.97 -5.45
N ALA A 469 -28.48 -7.58 -6.61
CA ALA A 469 -28.93 -7.03 -7.90
C ALA A 469 -30.45 -7.10 -8.11
N GLY A 470 -31.14 -7.95 -7.36
CA GLY A 470 -32.61 -7.96 -7.29
C GLY A 470 -33.25 -6.69 -6.69
N LEU A 471 -32.49 -5.84 -5.98
CA LEU A 471 -32.98 -4.56 -5.45
C LEU A 471 -33.00 -3.49 -6.53
N SER A 472 -33.94 -2.54 -6.43
CA SER A 472 -33.97 -1.41 -7.35
C SER A 472 -32.69 -0.56 -7.23
N THR A 473 -32.32 0.14 -8.31
CA THR A 473 -31.17 1.07 -8.28
C THR A 473 -31.36 2.17 -7.23
N GLN A 474 -32.60 2.62 -7.00
CA GLN A 474 -32.91 3.62 -5.98
C GLN A 474 -32.61 3.08 -4.57
N GLU A 475 -33.09 1.88 -4.24
CA GLU A 475 -32.87 1.26 -2.93
C GLU A 475 -31.39 0.97 -2.66
N ARG A 476 -30.66 0.52 -3.68
CA ARG A 476 -29.20 0.29 -3.59
C ARG A 476 -28.45 1.59 -3.31
N ASN A 477 -28.77 2.66 -4.04
CA ASN A 477 -28.15 3.96 -3.84
C ASN A 477 -28.48 4.52 -2.45
N GLU A 478 -29.74 4.48 -2.02
CA GLU A 478 -30.15 4.94 -0.70
C GLU A 478 -29.44 4.16 0.41
N THR A 479 -29.41 2.82 0.31
CA THR A 479 -28.73 1.96 1.29
C THR A 479 -27.24 2.27 1.38
N LEU A 480 -26.57 2.46 0.24
CA LEU A 480 -25.15 2.82 0.19
C LEU A 480 -24.89 4.19 0.82
N THR A 481 -25.67 5.21 0.46
CA THR A 481 -25.53 6.56 1.02
C THR A 481 -25.68 6.56 2.54
N LYS A 482 -26.74 5.92 3.05
CA LYS A 482 -27.01 5.86 4.49
C LYS A 482 -25.93 5.10 5.26
N TRP A 483 -25.43 4.00 4.69
CA TRP A 483 -24.33 3.23 5.28
C TRP A 483 -23.00 3.99 5.28
N VAL A 484 -22.67 4.70 4.19
CA VAL A 484 -21.50 5.57 4.13
C VAL A 484 -21.58 6.65 5.22
N ASN A 485 -22.74 7.28 5.39
CA ASN A 485 -23.01 8.33 6.36
C ASN A 485 -23.15 7.85 7.82
N ASN A 486 -23.04 6.54 8.09
CA ASN A 486 -23.21 5.94 9.42
C ASN A 486 -24.62 6.17 10.02
N GLU A 487 -25.64 6.33 9.19
CA GLU A 487 -27.02 6.58 9.66
C GLU A 487 -27.53 5.41 10.53
N PRO A 488 -28.32 5.69 11.58
CA PRO A 488 -28.90 4.66 12.43
C PRO A 488 -29.67 3.61 11.62
N GLY A 489 -29.37 2.34 11.86
CA GLY A 489 -30.02 1.22 11.17
C GLY A 489 -29.32 0.77 9.88
N TYR A 490 -28.20 1.40 9.50
CA TYR A 490 -27.38 1.10 8.32
C TYR A 490 -25.92 0.92 8.74
N ASP A 491 -25.67 -0.12 9.54
CA ASP A 491 -24.38 -0.45 10.17
C ASP A 491 -23.72 -1.59 9.38
N VAL A 492 -24.51 -2.60 9.00
CA VAL A 492 -24.01 -3.81 8.33
C VAL A 492 -24.69 -3.97 6.97
N ILE A 493 -23.89 -4.16 5.93
CA ILE A 493 -24.39 -4.55 4.62
C ILE A 493 -24.23 -6.05 4.44
N VAL A 494 -25.31 -6.74 4.11
CA VAL A 494 -25.30 -8.16 3.76
C VAL A 494 -25.53 -8.26 2.26
N ALA A 495 -24.56 -8.78 1.52
CA ALA A 495 -24.55 -8.63 0.08
C ALA A 495 -24.00 -9.82 -0.68
N THR A 496 -24.40 -9.88 -1.95
CA THR A 496 -23.74 -10.70 -2.96
C THR A 496 -22.54 -9.95 -3.56
N THR A 497 -21.89 -10.53 -4.56
CA THR A 497 -20.82 -9.90 -5.33
C THR A 497 -21.26 -8.58 -6.01
N ALA A 498 -22.56 -8.31 -6.09
CA ALA A 498 -23.11 -7.03 -6.53
C ALA A 498 -22.64 -5.84 -5.65
N PHE A 499 -22.28 -6.08 -4.38
CA PHE A 499 -21.75 -5.05 -3.48
C PHE A 499 -20.23 -5.06 -3.49
N GLY A 500 -19.62 -4.25 -4.34
CA GLY A 500 -18.16 -4.13 -4.30
C GLY A 500 -17.57 -2.97 -5.07
N MET A 501 -18.01 -2.77 -6.30
CA MET A 501 -17.24 -1.90 -7.19
C MET A 501 -17.58 -0.43 -6.97
N GLY A 502 -16.58 0.36 -6.52
CA GLY A 502 -16.72 1.81 -6.25
C GLY A 502 -17.00 2.20 -4.79
N ILE A 503 -17.03 1.24 -3.85
CA ILE A 503 -17.21 1.54 -2.42
C ILE A 503 -15.91 2.09 -1.85
N ASP A 504 -15.97 3.28 -1.24
CA ASP A 504 -14.86 3.91 -0.54
C ASP A 504 -15.26 4.39 0.86
N LYS A 505 -15.55 3.42 1.74
CA LYS A 505 -15.77 3.67 3.17
C LYS A 505 -14.52 3.26 3.93
N GLU A 506 -13.84 4.22 4.54
CA GLU A 506 -12.55 3.96 5.18
C GLU A 506 -12.66 3.10 6.44
N ASN A 507 -13.78 3.24 7.15
CA ASN A 507 -13.95 2.77 8.52
C ASN A 507 -14.71 1.43 8.65
N VAL A 508 -14.65 0.55 7.64
CA VAL A 508 -15.21 -0.81 7.69
C VAL A 508 -14.42 -1.67 8.67
N ARG A 509 -15.07 -2.21 9.71
CA ARG A 509 -14.45 -2.94 10.84
C ARG A 509 -14.43 -4.44 10.69
N PHE A 510 -15.32 -4.98 9.87
CA PHE A 510 -15.25 -6.38 9.51
C PHE A 510 -15.78 -6.64 8.12
N VAL A 511 -15.22 -7.67 7.50
CA VAL A 511 -15.74 -8.33 6.31
C VAL A 511 -15.87 -9.81 6.64
N VAL A 512 -17.07 -10.35 6.50
CA VAL A 512 -17.35 -11.78 6.69
C VAL A 512 -17.73 -12.39 5.35
N HIS A 513 -17.18 -13.54 5.02
CA HIS A 513 -17.64 -14.37 3.91
C HIS A 513 -18.41 -15.54 4.51
N TRP A 514 -19.72 -15.58 4.28
CA TRP A 514 -20.64 -16.58 4.80
C TRP A 514 -20.48 -17.94 4.11
N GLN A 515 -19.99 -17.88 2.87
CA GLN A 515 -19.69 -19.01 1.99
C GLN A 515 -18.42 -18.70 1.19
N LEU A 516 -17.82 -19.73 0.60
CA LEU A 516 -16.59 -19.62 -0.18
C LEU A 516 -16.77 -18.75 -1.44
N PRO A 517 -15.97 -17.69 -1.61
CA PRO A 517 -15.94 -16.91 -2.84
C PRO A 517 -15.54 -17.74 -4.07
N LYS A 518 -15.89 -17.24 -5.26
CA LYS A 518 -15.63 -17.94 -6.54
C LYS A 518 -14.15 -18.02 -6.91
N SER A 519 -13.30 -17.18 -6.33
CA SER A 519 -11.87 -17.08 -6.64
C SER A 519 -11.09 -16.48 -5.46
N PHE A 520 -9.80 -16.80 -5.40
CA PHE A 520 -8.89 -16.23 -4.41
C PHE A 520 -8.77 -14.70 -4.55
N GLU A 521 -8.73 -14.19 -5.78
CA GLU A 521 -8.68 -12.76 -6.04
C GLU A 521 -9.93 -12.04 -5.57
N GLY A 522 -11.11 -12.62 -5.82
CA GLY A 522 -12.39 -12.09 -5.35
C GLY A 522 -12.40 -11.96 -3.83
N TYR A 523 -12.03 -13.05 -3.13
CA TYR A 523 -11.86 -13.03 -1.68
C TYR A 523 -10.91 -11.92 -1.20
N TYR A 524 -9.74 -11.80 -1.83
CA TYR A 524 -8.76 -10.79 -1.43
C TYR A 524 -9.28 -9.35 -1.63
N GLN A 525 -9.96 -9.09 -2.75
CA GLN A 525 -10.57 -7.78 -3.02
C GLN A 525 -11.69 -7.45 -2.04
N GLU A 526 -12.56 -8.41 -1.76
CA GLU A 526 -13.69 -8.30 -0.82
C GLU A 526 -13.20 -8.08 0.61
N ALA A 527 -12.29 -8.91 1.10
CA ALA A 527 -11.64 -8.74 2.41
C ALA A 527 -10.88 -7.40 2.48
N GLY A 528 -10.28 -6.97 1.37
CA GLY A 528 -9.58 -5.69 1.23
C GLY A 528 -10.47 -4.45 1.39
N ARG A 529 -11.79 -4.59 1.54
CA ARG A 529 -12.70 -3.48 1.86
C ARG A 529 -12.62 -3.06 3.31
N ALA A 530 -12.19 -3.95 4.20
CA ALA A 530 -12.01 -3.62 5.60
C ALA A 530 -10.84 -2.64 5.81
N GLY A 531 -10.93 -1.81 6.84
CA GLY A 531 -9.79 -1.08 7.41
C GLY A 531 -8.97 -0.23 6.45
N ARG A 532 -9.58 0.55 5.54
CA ARG A 532 -8.79 1.43 4.66
C ARG A 532 -8.18 2.61 5.41
N ASP A 533 -8.76 2.97 6.56
CA ASP A 533 -8.18 3.89 7.55
C ASP A 533 -6.91 3.35 8.26
N GLY A 534 -6.43 2.16 7.89
CA GLY A 534 -5.26 1.52 8.48
C GLY A 534 -5.50 0.96 9.90
N LYS A 535 -6.72 1.04 10.42
CA LYS A 535 -7.07 0.51 11.75
C LYS A 535 -7.43 -0.98 11.68
N ALA A 536 -7.26 -1.67 12.81
CA ALA A 536 -7.54 -3.09 12.93
C ALA A 536 -8.97 -3.44 12.48
N SER A 537 -9.10 -4.39 11.56
CA SER A 537 -10.38 -4.85 11.03
C SER A 537 -10.36 -6.36 10.81
N ALA A 538 -11.47 -7.05 11.07
CA ALA A 538 -11.57 -8.51 10.99
C ALA A 538 -11.99 -8.98 9.60
N CYS A 539 -11.33 -10.01 9.09
CA CYS A 539 -11.69 -10.70 7.85
C CYS A 539 -11.98 -12.17 8.20
N ILE A 540 -13.26 -12.52 8.30
CA ILE A 540 -13.70 -13.86 8.72
C ILE A 540 -14.19 -14.63 7.50
N MET A 541 -13.70 -15.84 7.30
CA MET A 541 -14.16 -16.78 6.27
C MET A 541 -14.82 -17.98 6.94
N TYR A 542 -16.12 -18.18 6.73
CA TYR A 542 -16.77 -19.45 7.04
C TYR A 542 -16.54 -20.43 5.89
N TYR A 543 -15.91 -21.56 6.19
CA TYR A 543 -15.47 -22.55 5.20
C TYR A 543 -16.01 -23.94 5.52
N SER A 544 -16.60 -24.58 4.50
CA SER A 544 -16.98 -25.99 4.47
C SER A 544 -16.44 -26.62 3.18
N ARG A 545 -16.24 -27.94 3.17
CA ARG A 545 -15.82 -28.68 1.96
C ARG A 545 -16.98 -28.87 0.99
N GLU A 546 -18.19 -28.84 1.52
CA GLU A 546 -19.45 -28.87 0.82
C GLU A 546 -19.62 -27.59 -0.03
N ASP A 547 -19.36 -26.41 0.54
CA ASP A 547 -19.33 -25.14 -0.19
C ASP A 547 -18.25 -25.14 -1.29
N ARG A 548 -17.08 -25.72 -1.02
CA ARG A 548 -16.01 -25.92 -2.02
C ARG A 548 -16.50 -26.75 -3.21
N ASP A 549 -17.09 -27.91 -2.95
CA ASP A 549 -17.53 -28.82 -4.02
C ASP A 549 -18.72 -28.22 -4.80
N ARG A 550 -19.64 -27.50 -4.14
CA ARG A 550 -20.67 -26.68 -4.83
C ARG A 550 -20.06 -25.62 -5.74
N ALA A 551 -19.05 -24.89 -5.27
CA ALA A 551 -18.37 -23.88 -6.08
C ALA A 551 -17.67 -24.50 -7.31
N ILE A 552 -17.02 -25.66 -7.16
CA ILE A 552 -16.43 -26.42 -8.27
C ILE A 552 -17.49 -26.80 -9.30
N ASN A 553 -18.63 -27.35 -8.86
CA ASN A 553 -19.72 -27.76 -9.76
C ASN A 553 -20.31 -26.57 -10.52
N ASN A 554 -20.43 -25.41 -9.87
CA ASN A 554 -20.91 -24.18 -10.53
C ASN A 554 -19.94 -23.73 -11.63
N ILE A 555 -18.62 -23.71 -11.38
CA ILE A 555 -17.63 -23.35 -12.40
C ILE A 555 -17.67 -24.34 -13.58
N ALA A 556 -17.82 -25.63 -13.30
CA ALA A 556 -17.94 -26.66 -14.34
C ALA A 556 -19.21 -26.48 -15.20
N ARG A 557 -20.34 -26.10 -14.58
CA ARG A 557 -21.60 -25.81 -15.28
C ARG A 557 -21.51 -24.57 -16.17
N ASP A 558 -20.92 -23.50 -15.65
CA ASP A 558 -20.70 -22.27 -16.42
C ASP A 558 -19.88 -22.56 -17.68
N HIS A 559 -18.83 -23.39 -17.56
CA HIS A 559 -18.05 -23.83 -18.71
C HIS A 559 -18.84 -24.74 -19.66
N ALA A 560 -19.66 -25.66 -19.15
CA ALA A 560 -20.49 -26.52 -19.98
C ALA A 560 -21.57 -25.75 -20.78
N ARG A 561 -22.03 -24.59 -20.27
CA ARG A 561 -22.94 -23.68 -20.98
C ARG A 561 -22.26 -22.92 -22.13
N ASP A 562 -20.93 -22.81 -22.12
CA ASP A 562 -20.15 -22.20 -23.22
C ASP A 562 -19.98 -23.17 -24.40
N ARG A 563 -20.97 -23.15 -25.31
CA ARG A 563 -21.08 -24.05 -26.48
C ARG A 563 -19.89 -24.05 -27.44
N ASN A 564 -19.01 -23.04 -27.39
CA ASN A 564 -17.90 -22.89 -28.35
C ASN A 564 -16.53 -23.28 -27.79
N ASN A 565 -16.43 -23.67 -26.51
CA ASN A 565 -15.16 -24.06 -25.86
C ASN A 565 -14.03 -23.01 -26.02
N LYS A 566 -14.41 -21.74 -26.25
CA LYS A 566 -13.47 -20.64 -26.53
C LYS A 566 -12.70 -20.20 -25.29
N ASN A 567 -13.20 -20.54 -24.10
CA ASN A 567 -12.71 -20.04 -22.81
C ASN A 567 -12.06 -21.13 -21.93
N LYS A 568 -11.51 -22.21 -22.54
CA LYS A 568 -10.89 -23.32 -21.79
C LYS A 568 -9.80 -22.83 -20.81
N GLN A 569 -8.96 -21.89 -21.25
CA GLN A 569 -7.90 -21.31 -20.42
C GLN A 569 -8.45 -20.51 -19.24
N ASN A 570 -9.54 -19.75 -19.44
CA ASN A 570 -10.22 -19.05 -18.35
C ASN A 570 -10.84 -20.02 -17.33
N TYR A 571 -11.43 -21.13 -17.80
CA TYR A 571 -11.93 -22.19 -16.92
C TYR A 571 -10.83 -22.81 -16.06
N GLU A 572 -9.69 -23.18 -16.67
CA GLU A 572 -8.54 -23.71 -15.94
C GLU A 572 -7.99 -22.70 -14.90
N ALA A 573 -7.96 -21.42 -15.26
CA ALA A 573 -7.55 -20.34 -14.35
C ALA A 573 -8.50 -20.19 -13.16
N ARG A 574 -9.83 -20.18 -13.38
CA ARG A 574 -10.85 -20.10 -12.32
C ARG A 574 -10.77 -21.31 -11.39
N MET A 575 -10.64 -22.52 -11.94
CA MET A 575 -10.47 -23.74 -11.15
C MET A 575 -9.22 -23.69 -10.28
N LYS A 576 -8.09 -23.24 -10.84
CA LYS A 576 -6.83 -23.10 -10.10
C LYS A 576 -6.95 -22.06 -8.98
N SER A 577 -7.58 -20.92 -9.24
CA SER A 577 -7.81 -19.88 -8.23
C SER A 577 -8.70 -20.38 -7.08
N LEU A 578 -9.81 -21.06 -7.39
CA LEU A 578 -10.67 -21.67 -6.39
C LEU A 578 -9.94 -22.74 -5.56
N GLN A 579 -9.13 -23.58 -6.23
CA GLN A 579 -8.30 -24.58 -5.55
C GLN A 579 -7.36 -23.93 -4.54
N TYR A 580 -6.64 -22.86 -4.93
CA TYR A 580 -5.77 -22.12 -4.00
C TYR A 580 -6.54 -21.51 -2.84
N LEU A 581 -7.79 -21.06 -3.04
CA LEU A 581 -8.62 -20.52 -1.96
C LEU A 581 -9.04 -21.61 -0.97
N ALA A 582 -9.40 -22.80 -1.46
CA ALA A 582 -9.68 -23.95 -0.63
C ALA A 582 -8.43 -24.39 0.16
N GLU A 583 -7.27 -24.48 -0.50
CA GLU A 583 -5.99 -24.77 0.14
C GLU A 583 -5.64 -23.70 1.20
N TYR A 584 -5.89 -22.42 0.93
CA TYR A 584 -5.74 -21.34 1.89
C TYR A 584 -6.62 -21.52 3.11
N CYS A 585 -7.88 -21.92 2.95
CA CYS A 585 -8.78 -22.15 4.08
C CYS A 585 -8.32 -23.33 4.93
N GLU A 586 -7.86 -24.39 4.27
CA GLU A 586 -7.47 -25.65 4.89
C GLU A 586 -6.04 -25.69 5.46
N ASP A 587 -5.16 -24.77 5.08
CA ASP A 587 -3.83 -24.66 5.66
C ASP A 587 -3.94 -24.24 7.13
N THR A 588 -3.24 -24.96 8.02
CA THR A 588 -3.16 -24.65 9.46
C THR A 588 -1.71 -24.62 9.96
N ASN A 589 -0.77 -24.57 9.02
CA ASN A 589 0.66 -24.66 9.24
C ASN A 589 1.39 -23.36 8.90
N MET A 590 0.73 -22.41 8.22
CA MET A 590 1.35 -21.17 7.78
C MET A 590 0.49 -19.93 8.06
N CYS A 591 1.15 -18.79 8.15
CA CYS A 591 0.53 -17.47 8.27
C CYS A 591 -0.40 -17.17 7.08
N ARG A 592 -1.61 -16.65 7.35
CA ARG A 592 -2.58 -16.22 6.33
C ARG A 592 -2.03 -15.14 5.40
N HIS A 593 -1.36 -14.12 5.93
CA HIS A 593 -0.71 -13.08 5.11
C HIS A 593 0.36 -13.65 4.19
N GLN A 594 1.13 -14.64 4.66
CA GLN A 594 2.16 -15.28 3.86
C GLN A 594 1.56 -16.10 2.72
N LEU A 595 0.45 -16.81 2.95
CA LEU A 595 -0.28 -17.52 1.90
C LEU A 595 -0.77 -16.55 0.80
N ILE A 596 -1.33 -15.40 1.19
CA ILE A 596 -1.78 -14.34 0.26
C ILE A 596 -0.59 -13.80 -0.56
N CYS A 597 0.50 -13.42 0.09
CA CYS A 597 1.71 -12.93 -0.58
C CYS A 597 2.25 -13.96 -1.60
N ARG A 598 2.33 -15.24 -1.21
CA ARG A 598 2.78 -16.32 -2.11
C ARG A 598 1.87 -16.47 -3.32
N TYR A 599 0.55 -16.37 -3.14
CA TYR A 599 -0.41 -16.44 -4.25
C TYR A 599 -0.14 -15.38 -5.31
N PHE A 600 0.14 -14.15 -4.89
CA PHE A 600 0.42 -13.02 -5.80
C PHE A 600 1.89 -12.94 -6.26
N GLY A 601 2.71 -13.96 -5.96
CA GLY A 601 4.09 -14.07 -6.44
C GLY A 601 5.13 -13.32 -5.60
N GLU A 602 4.79 -12.90 -4.38
CA GLU A 602 5.75 -12.30 -3.45
C GLU A 602 6.57 -13.39 -2.75
N SER A 603 7.89 -13.25 -2.78
CA SER A 603 8.84 -14.14 -2.09
C SER A 603 9.14 -13.71 -0.66
N ALA A 604 8.95 -12.42 -0.34
CA ALA A 604 9.18 -11.88 0.99
C ALA A 604 8.12 -12.38 1.98
N ILE A 605 8.56 -12.76 3.18
CA ILE A 605 7.65 -13.16 4.26
C ILE A 605 7.13 -11.89 4.95
N PRO A 606 5.81 -11.63 4.94
CA PRO A 606 5.28 -10.42 5.56
C PRO A 606 5.27 -10.50 7.09
N VAL A 607 5.42 -9.35 7.75
CA VAL A 607 5.26 -9.24 9.19
C VAL A 607 3.76 -9.24 9.53
N CYS A 608 3.31 -10.24 10.29
CA CYS A 608 1.87 -10.42 10.57
C CYS A 608 1.38 -9.67 11.82
N LYS A 609 2.24 -9.45 12.82
CA LYS A 609 1.86 -8.83 14.13
C LYS A 609 0.61 -9.46 14.77
N TRP A 610 0.49 -10.79 14.74
CA TRP A 610 -0.66 -11.53 15.29
C TRP A 610 -2.01 -11.20 14.61
N ALA A 611 -1.96 -10.67 13.38
CA ALA A 611 -3.13 -10.38 12.57
C ALA A 611 -3.68 -11.61 11.81
N CYS A 612 -3.37 -12.84 12.22
CA CYS A 612 -4.05 -14.02 11.69
C CYS A 612 -4.29 -15.09 12.74
N ASP A 613 -5.31 -15.90 12.52
CA ASP A 613 -5.67 -17.08 13.32
C ASP A 613 -4.47 -17.99 13.64
N TRP A 614 -3.60 -18.26 12.66
CA TRP A 614 -2.42 -19.11 12.84
C TRP A 614 -1.43 -18.54 13.86
N HIS A 615 -1.09 -17.25 13.73
CA HIS A 615 -0.23 -16.61 14.72
C HIS A 615 -0.91 -16.54 16.07
N LYS A 616 -2.21 -16.19 16.12
CA LYS A 616 -3.00 -16.12 17.38
C LYS A 616 -2.98 -17.42 18.16
N ASP A 617 -3.34 -18.54 17.52
CA ASP A 617 -3.32 -19.87 18.14
C ASP A 617 -3.38 -20.99 17.09
N SER A 618 -2.20 -21.42 16.61
CA SER A 618 -2.10 -22.52 15.64
C SER A 618 -2.62 -23.87 16.15
N LYS A 619 -2.62 -24.13 17.47
CA LYS A 619 -3.10 -25.41 18.04
C LYS A 619 -4.62 -25.46 18.00
N THR A 620 -5.27 -24.37 18.43
CA THR A 620 -6.73 -24.25 18.38
C THR A 620 -7.22 -24.25 16.94
N LEU A 621 -6.51 -23.60 16.02
CA LEU A 621 -6.84 -23.64 14.59
C LEU A 621 -6.81 -25.07 14.01
N LYS A 622 -5.78 -25.85 14.32
CA LYS A 622 -5.68 -27.26 13.89
C LYS A 622 -6.80 -28.12 14.44
N LYS A 623 -7.14 -27.91 15.72
CA LYS A 623 -8.26 -28.60 16.36
C LYS A 623 -9.59 -28.22 15.70
N ALA A 624 -9.84 -26.93 15.49
CA ALA A 624 -11.05 -26.44 14.84
C ALA A 624 -11.22 -27.01 13.42
N LYS A 625 -10.15 -27.11 12.63
CA LYS A 625 -10.21 -27.76 11.31
C LYS A 625 -10.65 -29.22 11.42
N ARG A 626 -10.04 -29.97 12.34
CA ARG A 626 -10.31 -31.41 12.51
C ARG A 626 -11.73 -31.66 12.99
N ASP A 627 -12.22 -30.82 13.89
CA ASP A 627 -13.50 -31.03 14.56
C ASP A 627 -14.68 -30.42 13.76
N GLY A 628 -14.45 -29.37 12.96
CA GLY A 628 -15.49 -28.60 12.26
C GLY A 628 -15.59 -28.80 10.74
N LEU A 629 -14.79 -29.69 10.13
CA LEU A 629 -14.93 -30.06 8.72
C LEU A 629 -15.38 -31.51 8.56
N ALA A 630 -16.28 -31.75 7.60
CA ALA A 630 -16.57 -33.09 7.13
C ALA A 630 -15.31 -33.76 6.54
N SER A 631 -15.21 -35.09 6.63
CA SER A 631 -14.08 -35.82 6.05
C SER A 631 -14.10 -35.78 4.51
N GLU A 632 -12.92 -35.80 3.86
CA GLU A 632 -12.86 -35.85 2.40
C GLU A 632 -13.58 -37.07 1.82
N GLU A 633 -13.53 -38.21 2.52
CA GLU A 633 -14.22 -39.44 2.13
C GLU A 633 -15.75 -39.25 2.12
N TRP A 634 -16.28 -38.57 3.14
CA TRP A 634 -17.71 -38.29 3.23
C TRP A 634 -18.14 -37.33 2.12
N VAL A 635 -17.42 -36.23 1.93
CA VAL A 635 -17.72 -35.23 0.90
C VAL A 635 -17.63 -35.84 -0.49
N SER A 636 -16.61 -36.67 -0.76
CA SER A 636 -16.49 -37.39 -2.03
C SER A 636 -17.68 -38.32 -2.27
N THR A 637 -18.15 -39.03 -1.24
CA THR A 637 -19.32 -39.90 -1.33
C THR A 637 -20.58 -39.10 -1.67
N GLN A 638 -20.80 -37.96 -1.00
CA GLN A 638 -21.93 -37.06 -1.28
C GLN A 638 -21.87 -36.50 -2.70
N ARG A 639 -20.68 -36.14 -3.17
CA ARG A 639 -20.45 -35.68 -4.55
C ARG A 639 -20.79 -36.75 -5.58
N ASP A 640 -20.37 -37.99 -5.38
CA ASP A 640 -20.66 -39.11 -6.28
C ASP A 640 -22.16 -39.44 -6.32
N MET A 641 -22.88 -39.20 -5.21
CA MET A 641 -24.35 -39.29 -5.15
C MET A 641 -25.07 -38.08 -5.76
N GLY A 642 -24.33 -37.06 -6.20
CA GLY A 642 -24.89 -35.85 -6.80
C GLY A 642 -25.52 -34.87 -5.80
N ALA A 643 -25.22 -34.98 -4.50
CA ALA A 643 -25.81 -34.10 -3.47
C ALA A 643 -25.47 -32.60 -3.69
N PHE A 644 -24.40 -32.31 -4.42
CA PHE A 644 -23.98 -30.94 -4.75
C PHE A 644 -24.34 -30.54 -6.20
N ASN A 645 -25.25 -31.28 -6.85
CA ASN A 645 -25.74 -31.01 -8.20
C ASN A 645 -27.02 -30.17 -8.24
N ASP A 646 -27.70 -29.90 -7.13
CA ASP A 646 -28.84 -28.98 -7.20
C ASP A 646 -28.31 -27.55 -7.42
N GLY A 647 -28.56 -27.04 -8.62
CA GLY A 647 -28.09 -25.75 -9.08
C GLY A 647 -28.90 -24.63 -8.44
N TRP A 648 -28.20 -23.58 -8.03
CA TRP A 648 -28.76 -22.30 -7.64
C TRP A 648 -29.35 -21.58 -8.87
N ASP A 649 -30.36 -22.16 -9.53
CA ASP A 649 -30.62 -21.82 -10.92
C ASP A 649 -31.41 -20.50 -11.14
N ASP A 650 -32.00 -19.86 -10.10
CA ASP A 650 -32.72 -18.58 -10.25
C ASP A 650 -32.44 -17.48 -9.17
N GLU A 651 -31.86 -17.82 -8.01
CA GLU A 651 -31.64 -16.87 -6.89
C GLU A 651 -30.20 -16.30 -6.82
N TYR A 652 -29.34 -16.75 -7.72
CA TYR A 652 -27.92 -16.42 -7.74
C TYR A 652 -27.70 -15.06 -8.42
N ASP A 653 -26.99 -14.15 -7.76
CA ASP A 653 -26.54 -12.92 -8.40
C ASP A 653 -25.20 -13.14 -9.10
N CYS A 654 -25.25 -13.06 -10.42
CA CYS A 654 -24.10 -13.02 -11.31
C CYS A 654 -23.56 -11.59 -11.40
#